data_AF-A0A1Q3QD37-F1
#
_entry.id   AF-A0A1Q3QD37-F1
#
_cell.length_a   1.000
_cell.length_b   1.000
_cell.length_c   1.000
_cell.angle_alpha   90.00
_cell.angle_beta   90.00
_cell.angle_gamma   90.00
#
_symmetry.space_group_name_H-M   'P 1'
#
loop_
_entity.id
_entity.type
_entity.pdbx_description
1 polymer ?
#
loop_
_entity_poly.entity_id
_entity_poly.type
_entity_poly.pdbx_seq_one_letter_code
_entity_poly.pdbx_strand_id
1 'polypeptide(L)'
;MARKINEATSTDLPIIQTLVNEYGWKVGDTLLYQQIYDIPESLRKEYAQYKNIRPDIVLQDFNGDVIAVIENNLDRERKDFLKLRTIIYQVLKPRFLYACSTETIWFYDTAWRGLDAGEFKQVTGFMSLEEMKRKVEQQKKIDTNREIIIDTTIAGGFDPNIGKDRYYQLQCIRTIIDNYKAGKQKMLIHMATGLGKTRTAVALVKSLFSSGLAKRVLFVVDRRMLAKQAVDDGFSLISKDYSSVWLTTSNFRSRKNASIHAVVIDTLEIIHSELPSNFYDLIIVDECHRSINVNRKLIFDHFLCPRVGLTATPRSAVAKDGHDVADEDLAILDTYKLFGCETGEPDFQFDMARGIDEGFLAPYKPIEIKSALIQEAENEGVEFDYVLDPQEKYVIQLGENKRVKLEQLNRKYISEENCLRIAEEIKKHSHYGEKIILFGVSQAHCIELAKAINKVFDNDNAEKPYYAEAVISENSELNETLKAWFKKPYQKPYVVTSVDILSTGVDIPCVRYIAFASLTNSVGQYIQMIGRGTRLDPKTGKFSFQVLDFVGLCQRMEDNGKGTLKENKKITKGIQMPVAVTPPINKPKGDYFLIDNVDPESMIQRIELHGDKIQIKDNIPIAEARRIFEEELKNSQEPEIAEIKEKAKLKDYQPTDEEINKLLLWLKNPNTFLDEGHLQKMYDYPQGSIWDFLLHAMGMKKIPSQKERIEKSYESYLRTYDFTDDQIDVLRKIKNVYISNVTTNKELEIGDIFGNPIYERLIGSYESVNNVFDGKFNTILADMKHTFFYKIN
;
A
#
# COMPACT_ATOMS: atom_id res chain seq x y z
N MET A 1 27.11 -51.17 25.05
CA MET A 1 25.77 -51.19 24.43
C MET A 1 24.97 -49.97 24.88
N ALA A 2 25.38 -48.78 24.45
CA ALA A 2 24.56 -47.58 24.59
C ALA A 2 23.54 -47.62 23.45
N ARG A 3 22.25 -47.63 23.80
CA ARG A 3 21.13 -47.65 22.86
C ARG A 3 21.29 -46.50 21.85
N LYS A 4 21.51 -46.84 20.58
CA LYS A 4 21.05 -46.02 19.45
C LYS A 4 19.55 -45.83 19.64
N ILE A 5 19.14 -44.73 20.24
CA ILE A 5 17.79 -44.21 20.02
C ILE A 5 17.77 -43.92 18.51
N ASN A 6 16.88 -44.58 17.78
CA ASN A 6 16.80 -44.50 16.32
C ASN A 6 16.75 -43.02 15.87
N GLU A 7 17.79 -42.55 15.17
CA GLU A 7 17.84 -41.21 14.57
C GLU A 7 16.71 -40.99 13.53
N ALA A 8 16.16 -42.07 12.95
CA ALA A 8 14.94 -41.99 12.12
C ALA A 8 13.75 -41.39 12.88
N THR A 9 13.62 -41.68 14.18
CA THR A 9 12.53 -41.15 15.00
C THR A 9 12.68 -39.68 15.38
N SER A 10 13.87 -39.06 15.30
CA SER A 10 14.03 -37.65 15.73
C SER A 10 13.48 -36.64 14.73
N THR A 11 13.45 -36.96 13.44
CA THR A 11 12.92 -36.06 12.38
C THR A 11 11.52 -36.47 11.94
N ASP A 12 11.24 -37.77 11.83
CA ASP A 12 9.97 -38.26 11.30
C ASP A 12 8.81 -38.02 12.28
N LEU A 13 9.03 -38.18 13.60
CA LEU A 13 7.99 -37.95 14.61
C LEU A 13 7.47 -36.51 14.62
N PRO A 14 8.34 -35.47 14.65
CA PRO A 14 7.88 -34.09 14.49
C PRO A 14 7.06 -33.87 13.23
N ILE A 15 7.52 -34.37 12.07
CA ILE A 15 6.80 -34.22 10.80
C ILE A 15 5.41 -34.87 10.87
N ILE A 16 5.33 -36.10 11.37
CA ILE A 16 4.05 -36.80 11.55
C ILE A 16 3.14 -36.03 12.51
N GLN A 17 3.68 -35.53 13.64
CA GLN A 17 2.91 -34.73 14.59
C GLN A 17 2.38 -33.45 13.95
N THR A 18 3.19 -32.73 13.17
CA THR A 18 2.74 -31.55 12.42
C THR A 18 1.64 -31.91 11.43
N LEU A 19 1.83 -32.96 10.62
CA LEU A 19 0.83 -33.40 9.64
C LEU A 19 -0.50 -33.78 10.30
N VAL A 20 -0.46 -34.44 11.45
CA VAL A 20 -1.66 -34.86 12.19
C VAL A 20 -2.34 -33.67 12.87
N ASN A 21 -1.58 -32.88 13.63
CA ASN A 21 -2.13 -31.84 14.50
C ASN A 21 -2.54 -30.57 13.74
N GLU A 22 -1.76 -30.17 12.72
CA GLU A 22 -1.97 -28.90 12.01
C GLU A 22 -2.69 -29.10 10.67
N TYR A 23 -2.43 -30.20 9.97
CA TYR A 23 -2.93 -30.45 8.61
C TYR A 23 -4.03 -31.53 8.55
N GLY A 24 -4.35 -32.16 9.68
CA GLY A 24 -5.49 -33.08 9.83
C GLY A 24 -5.30 -34.48 9.24
N TRP A 25 -4.06 -34.89 8.95
CA TRP A 25 -3.77 -36.24 8.46
C TRP A 25 -3.97 -37.30 9.56
N LYS A 26 -4.41 -38.50 9.19
CA LYS A 26 -4.63 -39.63 10.12
C LYS A 26 -3.68 -40.79 9.86
N VAL A 27 -2.92 -41.18 10.89
CA VAL A 27 -1.99 -42.31 10.83
C VAL A 27 -2.75 -43.63 10.63
N GLY A 28 -2.31 -44.44 9.68
CA GLY A 28 -2.91 -45.73 9.31
C GLY A 28 -4.10 -45.65 8.36
N ASP A 29 -4.59 -44.43 8.07
CA ASP A 29 -5.69 -44.19 7.14
C ASP A 29 -5.17 -43.36 5.95
N THR A 30 -5.04 -42.04 6.12
CA THR A 30 -4.54 -41.13 5.07
C THR A 30 -3.00 -40.94 5.11
N LEU A 31 -2.35 -41.29 6.22
CA LEU A 31 -0.90 -41.21 6.41
C LEU A 31 -0.35 -42.59 6.77
N LEU A 32 0.57 -43.08 5.94
CA LEU A 32 1.17 -44.40 6.03
C LEU A 32 2.66 -44.25 6.34
N TYR A 33 3.09 -44.72 7.50
CA TYR A 33 4.48 -44.63 7.94
C TYR A 33 5.24 -45.91 7.60
N GLN A 34 6.37 -45.77 6.89
CA GLN A 34 7.30 -46.83 6.53
C GLN A 34 6.67 -48.05 5.83
N GLN A 35 5.64 -47.81 5.01
CA GLN A 35 4.98 -48.84 4.23
C GLN A 35 5.89 -49.35 3.10
N ILE A 36 5.86 -50.67 2.88
CA ILE A 36 6.66 -51.34 1.86
C ILE A 36 5.81 -51.51 0.61
N TYR A 37 6.38 -51.16 -0.54
CA TYR A 37 5.76 -51.33 -1.85
C TYR A 37 6.66 -52.18 -2.74
N ASP A 38 6.08 -53.21 -3.36
CA ASP A 38 6.79 -54.05 -4.31
C ASP A 38 6.97 -53.33 -5.64
N ILE A 39 8.11 -53.57 -6.29
CA ILE A 39 8.39 -52.97 -7.60
C ILE A 39 7.61 -53.74 -8.68
N PRO A 40 6.79 -53.04 -9.49
CA PRO A 40 6.07 -53.64 -10.62
C PRO A 40 7.02 -54.37 -11.57
N GLU A 41 6.55 -55.48 -12.14
CA GLU A 41 7.37 -56.35 -12.97
C GLU A 41 7.94 -55.63 -14.22
N SER A 42 7.24 -54.63 -14.74
CA SER A 42 7.69 -53.75 -15.82
C SER A 42 8.94 -52.92 -15.47
N LEU A 43 9.12 -52.55 -14.21
CA LEU A 43 10.23 -51.72 -13.73
C LEU A 43 11.40 -52.54 -13.15
N ARG A 44 11.22 -53.85 -12.94
CA ARG A 44 12.26 -54.74 -12.37
C ARG A 44 13.52 -54.84 -13.21
N LYS A 45 13.43 -54.64 -14.53
CA LYS A 45 14.61 -54.65 -15.41
C LYS A 45 15.50 -53.41 -15.22
N GLU A 46 14.89 -52.26 -14.97
CA GLU A 46 15.59 -50.97 -14.80
C GLU A 46 16.09 -50.77 -13.37
N TYR A 47 15.34 -51.28 -12.38
CA TYR A 47 15.65 -51.13 -10.94
C TYR A 47 15.95 -52.47 -10.26
N ALA A 48 16.63 -53.39 -10.95
CA ALA A 48 16.92 -54.75 -10.48
C ALA A 48 17.64 -54.84 -9.11
N GLN A 49 18.31 -53.76 -8.72
CA GLN A 49 18.98 -53.61 -7.43
C GLN A 49 18.04 -53.44 -6.23
N TYR A 50 16.76 -53.11 -6.46
CA TYR A 50 15.77 -52.90 -5.40
C TYR A 50 14.72 -54.00 -5.44
N LYS A 51 14.50 -54.69 -4.31
CA LYS A 51 13.42 -55.70 -4.20
C LYS A 51 12.06 -55.05 -3.94
N ASN A 52 12.08 -54.01 -3.11
CA ASN A 52 10.93 -53.19 -2.75
C ASN A 52 11.42 -51.75 -2.49
N ILE A 53 10.49 -50.82 -2.42
CA ILE A 53 10.74 -49.47 -1.90
C ILE A 53 10.02 -49.32 -0.56
N ARG A 54 10.61 -48.49 0.29
CA ARG A 54 10.05 -48.16 1.61
C ARG A 54 10.21 -46.66 1.84
N PRO A 55 9.25 -45.85 1.38
CA PRO A 55 9.24 -44.43 1.69
C PRO A 55 8.98 -44.21 3.18
N ASP A 56 9.52 -43.13 3.74
CA ASP A 56 9.38 -42.82 5.16
C ASP A 56 7.91 -42.52 5.51
N ILE A 57 7.29 -41.60 4.75
CA ILE A 57 5.88 -41.26 4.92
C ILE A 57 5.20 -41.21 3.54
N VAL A 58 4.07 -41.89 3.42
CA VAL A 58 3.19 -41.84 2.24
C VAL A 58 1.85 -41.24 2.64
N LEU A 59 1.41 -40.25 1.87
CA LEU A 59 0.13 -39.58 2.04
C LEU A 59 -0.81 -40.02 0.91
N GLN A 60 -1.95 -40.59 1.28
CA GLN A 60 -2.95 -41.12 0.35
C GLN A 60 -4.33 -40.53 0.61
N ASP A 61 -5.21 -40.62 -0.37
CA ASP A 61 -6.63 -40.31 -0.15
C ASP A 61 -7.43 -41.49 0.41
N PHE A 62 -8.72 -41.23 0.66
CA PHE A 62 -9.68 -42.24 1.12
C PHE A 62 -9.94 -43.39 0.11
N ASN A 63 -9.49 -43.27 -1.14
CA ASN A 63 -9.57 -44.35 -2.12
C ASN A 63 -8.29 -45.21 -2.14
N GLY A 64 -7.26 -44.82 -1.38
CA GLY A 64 -5.94 -45.46 -1.39
C GLY A 64 -5.02 -44.97 -2.51
N ASP A 65 -5.39 -43.91 -3.24
CA ASP A 65 -4.52 -43.31 -4.24
C ASP A 65 -3.43 -42.50 -3.55
N VAL A 66 -2.16 -42.80 -3.87
CA VAL A 66 -1.01 -42.09 -3.31
C VAL A 66 -0.94 -40.68 -3.90
N ILE A 67 -1.06 -39.66 -3.05
CA ILE A 67 -1.04 -38.26 -3.49
C ILE A 67 0.33 -37.63 -3.26
N ALA A 68 0.96 -37.91 -2.12
CA ALA A 68 2.26 -37.35 -1.80
C ALA A 68 3.18 -38.35 -1.10
N VAL A 69 4.49 -38.15 -1.25
CA VAL A 69 5.53 -38.91 -0.55
C VAL A 69 6.50 -37.95 0.10
N ILE A 70 6.86 -38.24 1.36
CA ILE A 70 7.83 -37.48 2.14
C ILE A 70 8.99 -38.41 2.47
N GLU A 71 10.20 -37.97 2.15
CA GLU A 71 11.46 -38.61 2.53
C GLU A 71 12.25 -37.70 3.46
N ASN A 72 12.88 -38.30 4.46
CA ASN A 72 13.73 -37.59 5.40
C ASN A 72 15.15 -37.46 4.83
N ASN A 73 15.63 -36.23 4.81
CA ASN A 73 16.90 -35.82 4.23
C ASN A 73 17.98 -35.78 5.33
N LEU A 74 18.65 -36.92 5.51
CA LEU A 74 19.86 -37.04 6.34
C LEU A 74 21.08 -36.70 5.47
N ASP A 75 21.43 -35.41 5.40
CA ASP A 75 22.71 -34.88 4.88
C ASP A 75 23.09 -35.20 3.41
N ARG A 76 22.14 -35.66 2.57
CA ARG A 76 22.42 -36.06 1.17
C ARG A 76 21.44 -35.44 0.18
N GLU A 77 21.26 -34.12 0.25
CA GLU A 77 20.31 -33.31 -0.53
C GLU A 77 20.16 -33.76 -2.00
N ARG A 78 21.25 -34.11 -2.70
CA ARG A 78 21.18 -34.52 -4.12
C ARG A 78 20.73 -35.96 -4.38
N LYS A 79 20.96 -36.91 -3.47
CA LYS A 79 20.60 -38.32 -3.70
C LYS A 79 19.12 -38.58 -3.44
N ASP A 80 18.55 -37.92 -2.43
CA ASP A 80 17.16 -38.14 -2.04
C ASP A 80 16.19 -37.47 -3.02
N PHE A 81 16.54 -36.30 -3.57
CA PHE A 81 15.80 -35.69 -4.69
C PHE A 81 15.77 -36.61 -5.91
N LEU A 82 16.89 -37.28 -6.22
CA LEU A 82 16.96 -38.22 -7.33
C LEU A 82 16.11 -39.46 -7.06
N LYS A 83 16.16 -40.04 -5.85
CA LYS A 83 15.33 -41.18 -5.44
C LYS A 83 13.84 -40.86 -5.52
N LEU A 84 13.43 -39.68 -5.03
CA LEU A 84 12.06 -39.19 -5.13
C LEU A 84 11.59 -39.05 -6.59
N ARG A 85 12.41 -38.41 -7.45
CA ARG A 85 12.07 -38.17 -8.87
C ARG A 85 12.15 -39.40 -9.77
N THR A 86 12.84 -40.45 -9.35
CA THR A 86 13.04 -41.67 -10.16
C THR A 86 12.17 -42.81 -9.63
N ILE A 87 12.72 -43.66 -8.77
CA ILE A 87 12.09 -44.93 -8.38
C ILE A 87 10.77 -44.72 -7.63
N ILE A 88 10.71 -43.75 -6.70
CA ILE A 88 9.49 -43.47 -5.94
C ILE A 88 8.40 -42.97 -6.88
N TYR A 89 8.72 -42.00 -7.73
CA TYR A 89 7.78 -41.49 -8.72
C TYR A 89 7.29 -42.57 -9.70
N GLN A 90 8.18 -43.42 -10.22
CA GLN A 90 7.81 -44.47 -11.17
C GLN A 90 6.92 -45.55 -10.55
N VAL A 91 7.17 -45.90 -9.28
CA VAL A 91 6.41 -46.96 -8.57
C VAL A 91 5.07 -46.45 -8.06
N LEU A 92 5.05 -45.29 -7.38
CA LEU A 92 3.86 -44.79 -6.67
C LEU A 92 3.10 -43.70 -7.44
N LYS A 93 3.74 -43.06 -8.42
CA LYS A 93 3.19 -41.94 -9.21
C LYS A 93 2.52 -40.84 -8.37
N PRO A 94 3.09 -40.43 -7.21
CA PRO A 94 2.55 -39.33 -6.43
C PRO A 94 2.63 -38.03 -7.24
N ARG A 95 1.69 -37.13 -7.00
CA ARG A 95 1.77 -35.79 -7.56
C ARG A 95 2.81 -34.93 -6.84
N PHE A 96 2.83 -35.01 -5.51
CA PHE A 96 3.62 -34.13 -4.66
C PHE A 96 4.77 -34.90 -4.00
N LEU A 97 5.97 -34.33 -4.03
CA LEU A 97 7.15 -34.90 -3.40
C LEU A 97 7.68 -33.91 -2.37
N TYR A 98 8.01 -34.41 -1.18
CA TYR A 98 8.65 -33.64 -0.13
C TYR A 98 9.96 -34.31 0.29
N ALA A 99 10.96 -33.48 0.53
CA ALA A 99 12.21 -33.88 1.16
C ALA A 99 12.44 -32.98 2.38
N CYS A 100 12.43 -33.57 3.57
CA CYS A 100 12.40 -32.82 4.82
C CYS A 100 13.67 -33.08 5.63
N SER A 101 14.27 -32.03 6.17
CA SER A 101 15.27 -32.12 7.23
C SER A 101 14.68 -31.60 8.55
N THR A 102 15.48 -31.51 9.61
CA THR A 102 15.06 -30.88 10.87
C THR A 102 14.76 -29.39 10.75
N GLU A 103 15.28 -28.70 9.73
CA GLU A 103 15.18 -27.24 9.59
C GLU A 103 14.54 -26.78 8.27
N THR A 104 14.52 -27.64 7.24
CA THR A 104 14.10 -27.26 5.88
C THR A 104 13.12 -28.25 5.29
N ILE A 105 12.13 -27.74 4.57
CA ILE A 105 11.17 -28.53 3.80
C ILE A 105 11.36 -28.17 2.32
N TRP A 106 11.76 -29.15 1.53
CA TRP A 106 11.82 -29.04 0.08
C TRP A 106 10.59 -29.69 -0.53
N PHE A 107 9.97 -29.00 -1.48
CA PHE A 107 8.73 -29.42 -2.13
C PHE A 107 8.87 -29.40 -3.65
N TYR A 108 8.25 -30.40 -4.29
CA TYR A 108 8.17 -30.50 -5.73
C TYR A 108 6.78 -30.98 -6.15
N ASP A 109 6.14 -30.24 -7.07
CA ASP A 109 4.91 -30.66 -7.76
C ASP A 109 5.27 -31.19 -9.14
N THR A 110 4.97 -32.46 -9.39
CA THR A 110 5.25 -33.13 -10.67
C THR A 110 4.44 -32.56 -11.84
N ALA A 111 3.39 -31.78 -11.56
CA ALA A 111 2.61 -31.07 -12.57
C ALA A 111 3.22 -29.73 -13.01
N TRP A 112 4.29 -29.25 -12.37
CA TRP A 112 4.98 -28.02 -12.80
C TRP A 112 5.54 -28.17 -14.22
N ARG A 113 5.37 -27.12 -15.03
CA ARG A 113 5.81 -27.03 -16.43
C ARG A 113 6.74 -25.82 -16.61
N GLY A 114 7.48 -25.80 -17.72
CA GLY A 114 8.38 -24.69 -18.06
C GLY A 114 9.73 -24.76 -17.34
N LEU A 115 10.33 -23.60 -17.04
CA LEU A 115 11.66 -23.47 -16.44
C LEU A 115 11.75 -24.09 -15.03
N ASP A 116 10.64 -24.15 -14.31
CA ASP A 116 10.59 -24.68 -12.94
C ASP A 116 10.34 -26.20 -12.91
N ALA A 117 10.21 -26.86 -14.07
CA ALA A 117 9.97 -28.30 -14.15
C ALA A 117 11.20 -29.07 -13.67
N GLY A 118 11.02 -29.89 -12.63
CA GLY A 118 12.07 -30.72 -12.04
C GLY A 118 12.85 -30.09 -10.90
N GLU A 119 12.59 -28.84 -10.50
CA GLU A 119 13.28 -28.19 -9.38
C GLU A 119 12.51 -28.30 -8.07
N PHE A 120 13.19 -28.71 -6.99
CA PHE A 120 12.63 -28.63 -5.64
C PHE A 120 12.74 -27.20 -5.12
N LYS A 121 11.68 -26.71 -4.48
CA LYS A 121 11.62 -25.37 -3.87
C LYS A 121 11.44 -25.49 -2.37
N GLN A 122 12.11 -24.62 -1.62
CA GLN A 122 11.94 -24.57 -0.17
C GLN A 122 10.56 -23.98 0.18
N VAL A 123 9.87 -24.59 1.14
CA VAL A 123 8.55 -24.16 1.63
C VAL A 123 8.55 -24.08 3.14
N THR A 124 7.62 -23.29 3.69
CA THR A 124 7.46 -23.12 5.14
C THR A 124 6.53 -24.15 5.79
N GLY A 125 5.81 -24.96 5.00
CA GLY A 125 4.83 -25.91 5.54
C GLY A 125 4.31 -26.94 4.53
N PHE A 126 3.47 -27.83 5.01
CA PHE A 126 2.84 -28.91 4.23
C PHE A 126 1.49 -28.48 3.63
N MET A 127 0.85 -29.38 2.89
CA MET A 127 -0.53 -29.20 2.43
C MET A 127 -1.45 -30.20 3.14
N SER A 128 -2.68 -29.77 3.40
CA SER A 128 -3.76 -30.66 3.80
C SER A 128 -4.23 -31.54 2.62
N LEU A 129 -4.92 -32.63 2.95
CA LEU A 129 -5.52 -33.52 1.94
C LEU A 129 -6.47 -32.76 0.99
N GLU A 130 -7.24 -31.81 1.51
CA GLU A 130 -8.17 -31.00 0.74
C GLU A 130 -7.45 -30.10 -0.28
N GLU A 131 -6.35 -29.46 0.13
CA GLU A 131 -5.53 -28.61 -0.74
C GLU A 131 -4.86 -29.42 -1.85
N MET A 132 -4.32 -30.59 -1.51
CA MET A 132 -3.70 -31.49 -2.49
C MET A 132 -4.72 -31.99 -3.52
N LYS A 133 -5.88 -32.49 -3.08
CA LYS A 133 -6.97 -32.93 -3.98
C LYS A 133 -7.44 -31.82 -4.89
N ARG A 134 -7.55 -30.61 -4.35
CA ARG A 134 -7.95 -29.45 -5.12
C ARG A 134 -6.96 -29.14 -6.25
N LYS A 135 -5.65 -29.17 -5.98
CA LYS A 135 -4.62 -29.00 -7.02
C LYS A 135 -4.72 -30.10 -8.08
N VAL A 136 -4.94 -31.36 -7.68
CA VAL A 136 -5.19 -32.48 -8.61
C VAL A 136 -6.37 -32.18 -9.54
N GLU A 137 -7.49 -31.71 -8.98
CA GLU A 137 -8.67 -31.35 -9.75
C GLU A 137 -8.45 -30.15 -10.68
N GLN A 138 -7.72 -29.13 -10.24
CA GLN A 138 -7.32 -27.99 -11.08
C GLN A 138 -6.56 -28.47 -12.32
N GLN A 139 -5.59 -29.37 -12.16
CA GLN A 139 -4.81 -29.89 -13.29
C GLN A 139 -5.67 -30.68 -14.28
N LYS A 140 -6.58 -31.53 -13.80
CA LYS A 140 -7.53 -32.26 -14.67
C LYS A 140 -8.37 -31.29 -15.52
N LYS A 141 -8.79 -30.16 -14.93
CA LYS A 141 -9.53 -29.13 -15.66
C LYS A 141 -8.69 -28.42 -16.72
N ILE A 142 -7.41 -28.13 -16.41
CA ILE A 142 -6.45 -27.59 -17.39
C ILE A 142 -6.33 -28.57 -18.57
N ASP A 143 -6.14 -29.86 -18.28
CA ASP A 143 -5.93 -30.90 -19.30
C ASP A 143 -7.19 -31.15 -20.15
N THR A 144 -8.40 -30.91 -19.60
CA THR A 144 -9.66 -30.98 -20.37
C THR A 144 -9.76 -29.85 -21.41
N ASN A 145 -8.94 -28.81 -21.30
CA ASN A 145 -8.85 -27.64 -22.19
C ASN A 145 -10.20 -27.04 -22.60
N ARG A 146 -11.15 -26.95 -21.64
CA ARG A 146 -12.43 -26.29 -21.89
C ARG A 146 -12.21 -24.80 -22.18
N GLU A 147 -13.06 -24.26 -23.03
CA GLU A 147 -13.11 -22.83 -23.29
C GLU A 147 -13.53 -22.09 -22.02
N ILE A 148 -12.78 -21.04 -21.68
CA ILE A 148 -13.06 -20.22 -20.50
C ILE A 148 -13.85 -19.00 -20.94
N ILE A 149 -15.06 -18.88 -20.40
CA ILE A 149 -15.96 -17.78 -20.70
C ILE A 149 -15.51 -16.55 -19.89
N ILE A 150 -15.24 -15.46 -20.60
CA ILE A 150 -14.89 -14.17 -20.02
C ILE A 150 -16.17 -13.33 -19.92
N ASP A 151 -16.40 -12.74 -18.75
CA ASP A 151 -17.55 -11.87 -18.51
C ASP A 151 -17.36 -10.51 -19.19
N THR A 152 -18.02 -10.34 -20.34
CA THR A 152 -17.97 -9.12 -21.16
C THR A 152 -18.62 -7.91 -20.49
N THR A 153 -19.46 -8.10 -19.46
CA THR A 153 -20.05 -7.00 -18.69
C THR A 153 -19.02 -6.31 -17.79
N ILE A 154 -17.97 -7.04 -17.39
CA ILE A 154 -16.88 -6.51 -16.57
C ILE A 154 -15.79 -5.95 -17.45
N ALA A 155 -15.30 -6.72 -18.42
CA ALA A 155 -14.21 -6.34 -19.30
C ALA A 155 -14.46 -6.80 -20.73
N GLY A 156 -14.11 -5.96 -21.71
CA GLY A 156 -14.17 -6.33 -23.13
C GLY A 156 -15.47 -6.00 -23.86
N GLY A 157 -16.59 -5.83 -23.15
CA GLY A 157 -17.86 -5.46 -23.76
C GLY A 157 -17.90 -4.03 -24.31
N PHE A 158 -19.04 -3.71 -24.92
CA PHE A 158 -19.32 -2.42 -25.55
C PHE A 158 -19.24 -1.27 -24.54
N ASP A 159 -18.38 -0.30 -24.81
CA ASP A 159 -18.37 0.96 -24.06
C ASP A 159 -19.27 1.99 -24.76
N PRO A 160 -20.42 2.35 -24.19
CA PRO A 160 -21.29 3.36 -24.78
C PRO A 160 -20.65 4.75 -24.85
N ASN A 161 -19.62 5.03 -24.04
CA ASN A 161 -18.89 6.30 -24.13
C ASN A 161 -17.95 6.32 -25.34
N ILE A 162 -17.40 5.17 -25.74
CA ILE A 162 -16.45 5.11 -26.86
C ILE A 162 -17.16 4.69 -28.16
N GLY A 163 -18.33 4.05 -28.05
CA GLY A 163 -19.07 3.49 -29.18
C GLY A 163 -18.41 2.24 -29.76
N LYS A 164 -17.57 1.53 -28.98
CA LYS A 164 -16.80 0.36 -29.43
C LYS A 164 -16.61 -0.66 -28.31
N ASP A 165 -16.38 -1.91 -28.69
CA ASP A 165 -15.98 -2.98 -27.77
C ASP A 165 -14.52 -2.83 -27.34
N ARG A 166 -14.23 -3.03 -26.06
CA ARG A 166 -12.86 -2.97 -25.51
C ARG A 166 -12.10 -4.28 -25.75
N TYR A 167 -12.03 -4.71 -27.01
CA TYR A 167 -11.54 -6.03 -27.42
C TYR A 167 -10.15 -6.38 -26.84
N TYR A 168 -9.29 -5.38 -26.64
CA TYR A 168 -7.96 -5.54 -26.07
C TYR A 168 -7.98 -6.13 -24.66
N GLN A 169 -9.02 -5.87 -23.86
CA GLN A 169 -9.17 -6.48 -22.53
C GLN A 169 -9.43 -7.98 -22.66
N LEU A 170 -10.24 -8.42 -23.63
CA LEU A 170 -10.48 -9.84 -23.89
C LEU A 170 -9.22 -10.53 -24.41
N GLN A 171 -8.49 -9.89 -25.32
CA GLN A 171 -7.22 -10.40 -25.81
C GLN A 171 -6.23 -10.57 -24.66
N CYS A 172 -6.07 -9.55 -23.81
CA CYS A 172 -5.22 -9.61 -22.62
C CYS A 172 -5.58 -10.79 -21.72
N ILE A 173 -6.87 -10.95 -21.37
CA ILE A 173 -7.31 -12.02 -20.47
C ILE A 173 -7.06 -13.39 -21.09
N ARG A 174 -7.35 -13.57 -22.39
CA ARG A 174 -7.08 -14.83 -23.11
C ARG A 174 -5.59 -15.17 -23.11
N THR A 175 -4.74 -14.21 -23.48
CA THR A 175 -3.28 -14.40 -23.49
C THR A 175 -2.75 -14.84 -22.12
N ILE A 176 -3.21 -14.19 -21.03
CA ILE A 176 -2.77 -14.56 -19.68
C ILE A 176 -3.32 -15.93 -19.25
N ILE A 177 -4.56 -16.26 -19.60
CA ILE A 177 -5.12 -17.58 -19.33
C ILE A 177 -4.36 -18.68 -20.07
N ASP A 178 -4.01 -18.45 -21.34
CA ASP A 178 -3.25 -19.40 -22.14
C ASP A 178 -1.84 -19.59 -21.59
N ASN A 179 -1.17 -18.49 -21.20
CA ASN A 179 0.12 -18.55 -20.53
C ASN A 179 0.05 -19.26 -19.16
N TYR A 180 -1.01 -19.03 -18.39
CA TYR A 180 -1.28 -19.73 -17.13
C TYR A 180 -1.45 -21.24 -17.36
N LYS A 181 -2.26 -21.63 -18.36
CA LYS A 181 -2.44 -23.05 -18.75
C LYS A 181 -1.15 -23.70 -19.26
N ALA A 182 -0.31 -22.94 -19.94
CA ALA A 182 1.01 -23.37 -20.38
C ALA A 182 2.02 -23.56 -19.22
N GLY A 183 1.67 -23.09 -18.01
CA GLY A 183 2.50 -23.20 -16.82
C GLY A 183 3.49 -22.06 -16.64
N LYS A 184 3.34 -20.95 -17.38
CA LYS A 184 4.20 -19.76 -17.24
C LYS A 184 3.99 -19.15 -15.85
N GLN A 185 5.07 -19.01 -15.07
CA GLN A 185 5.01 -18.57 -13.67
C GLN A 185 5.08 -17.06 -13.50
N LYS A 186 5.65 -16.34 -14.45
CA LYS A 186 5.83 -14.89 -14.36
C LYS A 186 5.31 -14.28 -15.65
N MET A 187 4.42 -13.30 -15.53
CA MET A 187 3.78 -12.64 -16.67
C MET A 187 3.66 -11.14 -16.43
N LEU A 188 3.76 -10.35 -17.49
CA LEU A 188 3.65 -8.89 -17.44
C LEU A 188 2.62 -8.36 -18.43
N ILE A 189 1.71 -7.53 -17.93
CA ILE A 189 0.75 -6.77 -18.75
C ILE A 189 1.17 -5.29 -18.72
N HIS A 190 1.46 -4.77 -19.90
CA HIS A 190 1.65 -3.34 -20.13
C HIS A 190 0.36 -2.73 -20.69
N MET A 191 -0.35 -1.96 -19.87
CA MET A 191 -1.57 -1.25 -20.26
C MET A 191 -1.53 0.20 -19.80
N ALA A 192 -1.75 1.14 -20.71
CA ALA A 192 -1.81 2.56 -20.37
C ALA A 192 -2.92 2.89 -19.35
N THR A 193 -2.70 3.96 -18.59
CA THR A 193 -3.69 4.50 -17.65
C THR A 193 -4.95 4.94 -18.41
N GLY A 194 -6.12 4.58 -17.88
CA GLY A 194 -7.42 4.84 -18.52
C GLY A 194 -8.02 3.65 -19.27
N LEU A 195 -7.22 2.62 -19.59
CA LEU A 195 -7.70 1.44 -20.35
C LEU A 195 -8.38 0.36 -19.50
N GLY A 196 -8.53 0.58 -18.19
CA GLY A 196 -9.25 -0.33 -17.30
C GLY A 196 -8.43 -1.53 -16.79
N LYS A 197 -7.19 -1.32 -16.35
CA LYS A 197 -6.32 -2.35 -15.72
C LYS A 197 -7.05 -3.13 -14.62
N THR A 198 -7.63 -2.44 -13.65
CA THR A 198 -8.35 -3.05 -12.52
C THR A 198 -9.54 -3.90 -13.00
N ARG A 199 -10.35 -3.42 -13.95
CA ARG A 199 -11.48 -4.19 -14.51
C ARG A 199 -11.01 -5.44 -15.26
N THR A 200 -9.90 -5.33 -15.99
CA THR A 200 -9.27 -6.46 -16.70
C THR A 200 -8.79 -7.52 -15.70
N ALA A 201 -8.17 -7.09 -14.59
CA ALA A 201 -7.75 -7.98 -13.50
C ALA A 201 -8.94 -8.68 -12.82
N VAL A 202 -10.02 -7.95 -12.52
CA VAL A 202 -11.24 -8.53 -11.93
C VAL A 202 -11.88 -9.56 -12.85
N ALA A 203 -11.97 -9.27 -14.16
CA ALA A 203 -12.51 -10.22 -15.14
C ALA A 203 -11.61 -11.46 -15.32
N LEU A 204 -10.28 -11.29 -15.28
CA LEU A 204 -9.33 -12.41 -15.25
C LEU A 204 -9.57 -13.31 -14.04
N VAL A 205 -9.64 -12.73 -12.84
CA VAL A 205 -9.89 -13.47 -11.58
C VAL A 205 -11.22 -14.21 -11.65
N LYS A 206 -12.30 -13.55 -12.08
CA LYS A 206 -13.60 -14.19 -12.25
C LYS A 206 -13.54 -15.39 -13.19
N SER A 207 -12.84 -15.24 -14.32
CA SER A 207 -12.69 -16.30 -15.32
C SER A 207 -11.92 -17.51 -14.79
N LEU A 208 -10.87 -17.26 -13.99
CA LEU A 208 -10.10 -18.33 -13.34
C LEU A 208 -10.88 -19.02 -12.21
N PHE A 209 -11.72 -18.29 -11.49
CA PHE A 209 -12.55 -18.86 -10.43
C PHE A 209 -13.73 -19.66 -10.99
N SER A 210 -14.42 -19.16 -12.00
CA SER A 210 -15.57 -19.84 -12.62
C SER A 210 -15.15 -21.13 -13.34
N SER A 211 -13.96 -21.13 -13.95
CA SER A 211 -13.35 -22.34 -14.53
C SER A 211 -12.75 -23.27 -13.47
N GLY A 212 -12.65 -22.82 -12.22
CA GLY A 212 -12.07 -23.57 -11.11
C GLY A 212 -10.56 -23.78 -11.23
N LEU A 213 -9.87 -22.92 -11.98
CA LEU A 213 -8.41 -22.89 -12.10
C LEU A 213 -7.75 -22.24 -10.88
N ALA A 214 -8.40 -21.23 -10.28
CA ALA A 214 -7.98 -20.61 -9.03
C ALA A 214 -9.14 -20.60 -8.02
N LYS A 215 -8.84 -20.46 -6.72
CA LYS A 215 -9.85 -20.08 -5.71
C LYS A 215 -9.35 -19.02 -4.73
N ARG A 216 -8.03 -18.82 -4.63
CA ARG A 216 -7.43 -17.78 -3.78
C ARG A 216 -6.47 -16.93 -4.60
N VAL A 217 -6.74 -15.64 -4.64
CA VAL A 217 -5.94 -14.64 -5.36
C VAL A 217 -5.45 -13.58 -4.38
N LEU A 218 -4.16 -13.26 -4.47
CA LEU A 218 -3.57 -12.12 -3.79
C LEU A 218 -3.46 -10.96 -4.77
N PHE A 219 -4.09 -9.83 -4.46
CA PHE A 219 -4.03 -8.59 -5.23
C PHE A 219 -3.19 -7.57 -4.46
N VAL A 220 -1.96 -7.34 -4.93
CA VAL A 220 -0.97 -6.48 -4.27
C VAL A 220 -0.99 -5.09 -4.89
N VAL A 221 -1.01 -4.06 -4.05
CA VAL A 221 -0.99 -2.65 -4.47
C VAL A 221 0.06 -1.84 -3.71
N ASP A 222 0.42 -0.68 -4.25
CA ASP A 222 1.41 0.22 -3.65
C ASP A 222 0.85 1.10 -2.51
N ARG A 223 -0.46 1.40 -2.50
CA ARG A 223 -1.05 2.37 -1.56
C ARG A 223 -2.39 1.91 -0.99
N ARG A 224 -2.69 2.32 0.26
CA ARG A 224 -3.95 2.01 0.96
C ARG A 224 -5.20 2.41 0.16
N MET A 225 -5.20 3.60 -0.44
CA MET A 225 -6.31 4.08 -1.29
C MET A 225 -6.59 3.14 -2.48
N LEU A 226 -5.54 2.57 -3.09
CA LEU A 226 -5.68 1.61 -4.18
C LEU A 226 -6.21 0.26 -3.69
N ALA A 227 -5.85 -0.16 -2.47
CA ALA A 227 -6.35 -1.40 -1.87
C ALA A 227 -7.86 -1.28 -1.61
N LYS A 228 -8.27 -0.16 -1.03
CA LYS A 228 -9.69 0.17 -0.81
C LYS A 228 -10.44 0.21 -2.14
N GLN A 229 -9.94 0.93 -3.13
CA GLN A 229 -10.55 1.02 -4.46
C GLN A 229 -10.65 -0.36 -5.15
N ALA A 230 -9.63 -1.21 -5.04
CA ALA A 230 -9.65 -2.54 -5.61
C ALA A 230 -10.77 -3.40 -5.01
N VAL A 231 -11.04 -3.29 -3.71
CA VAL A 231 -12.11 -4.03 -3.03
C VAL A 231 -13.48 -3.39 -3.30
N ASP A 232 -13.61 -2.09 -3.07
CA ASP A 232 -14.90 -1.37 -3.06
C ASP A 232 -15.45 -1.15 -4.48
N ASP A 233 -14.60 -0.82 -5.46
CA ASP A 233 -15.02 -0.51 -6.83
C ASP A 233 -14.72 -1.66 -7.82
N GLY A 234 -13.65 -2.42 -7.56
CA GLY A 234 -13.18 -3.49 -8.46
C GLY A 234 -13.86 -4.83 -8.18
N PHE A 235 -13.43 -5.51 -7.12
CA PHE A 235 -13.88 -6.85 -6.77
C PHE A 235 -15.32 -6.91 -6.24
N SER A 236 -15.89 -5.77 -5.85
CA SER A 236 -17.33 -5.65 -5.56
C SER A 236 -18.20 -6.10 -6.73
N LEU A 237 -17.74 -5.95 -7.98
CA LEU A 237 -18.42 -6.43 -9.19
C LEU A 237 -18.65 -7.95 -9.22
N ILE A 238 -17.87 -8.71 -8.46
CA ILE A 238 -17.94 -10.19 -8.39
C ILE A 238 -18.23 -10.70 -6.97
N SER A 239 -18.56 -9.79 -6.05
CA SER A 239 -18.80 -10.06 -4.63
C SER A 239 -19.98 -11.01 -4.35
N LYS A 240 -20.93 -11.11 -5.29
CA LYS A 240 -22.05 -12.07 -5.22
C LYS A 240 -21.58 -13.52 -5.21
N ASP A 241 -20.53 -13.80 -5.97
CA ASP A 241 -20.02 -15.15 -6.17
C ASP A 241 -18.75 -15.41 -5.35
N TYR A 242 -17.92 -14.37 -5.13
CA TYR A 242 -16.59 -14.49 -4.53
C TYR A 242 -16.32 -13.40 -3.51
N SER A 243 -15.93 -13.79 -2.30
CA SER A 243 -15.62 -12.83 -1.24
C SER A 243 -14.26 -12.15 -1.46
N SER A 244 -14.24 -10.82 -1.29
CA SER A 244 -13.02 -10.00 -1.33
C SER A 244 -12.83 -9.25 -0.02
N VAL A 245 -11.59 -9.13 0.43
CA VAL A 245 -11.24 -8.40 1.66
C VAL A 245 -9.94 -7.64 1.50
N TRP A 246 -9.87 -6.45 2.12
CA TRP A 246 -8.61 -5.75 2.31
C TRP A 246 -7.90 -6.30 3.56
N LEU A 247 -6.73 -6.90 3.35
CA LEU A 247 -5.87 -7.40 4.40
C LEU A 247 -5.05 -6.29 5.07
N THR A 248 -5.07 -6.30 6.40
CA THR A 248 -4.25 -5.48 7.30
C THR A 248 -3.51 -6.39 8.29
N THR A 249 -2.50 -5.86 8.96
CA THR A 249 -1.78 -6.56 10.04
C THR A 249 -2.72 -7.02 11.17
N SER A 250 -3.83 -6.32 11.39
CA SER A 250 -4.80 -6.66 12.44
C SER A 250 -5.81 -7.73 12.04
N ASN A 251 -6.11 -7.90 10.74
CA ASN A 251 -7.24 -8.74 10.30
C ASN A 251 -6.83 -10.01 9.53
N PHE A 252 -5.56 -10.16 9.14
CA PHE A 252 -5.15 -11.25 8.24
C PHE A 252 -5.40 -12.65 8.80
N ARG A 253 -5.33 -12.83 10.12
CA ARG A 253 -5.60 -14.13 10.77
C ARG A 253 -7.09 -14.51 10.72
N SER A 254 -7.99 -13.55 10.91
CA SER A 254 -9.44 -13.81 10.95
C SER A 254 -10.09 -13.86 9.56
N ARG A 255 -9.44 -13.27 8.53
CA ARG A 255 -9.99 -13.14 7.18
C ARG A 255 -9.33 -14.08 6.14
N LYS A 256 -8.64 -15.13 6.57
CA LYS A 256 -8.01 -16.14 5.68
C LYS A 256 -9.00 -16.86 4.75
N ASN A 257 -10.28 -16.92 5.12
CA ASN A 257 -11.30 -17.65 4.36
C ASN A 257 -11.81 -16.93 3.10
N ALA A 258 -11.44 -15.66 2.89
CA ALA A 258 -11.84 -14.95 1.68
C ALA A 258 -11.17 -15.54 0.42
N SER A 259 -11.84 -15.42 -0.72
CA SER A 259 -11.30 -15.86 -2.02
C SER A 259 -10.30 -14.86 -2.59
N ILE A 260 -10.47 -13.57 -2.28
CA ILE A 260 -9.65 -12.50 -2.84
C ILE A 260 -9.12 -11.65 -1.69
N HIS A 261 -7.80 -11.51 -1.65
CA HIS A 261 -7.09 -10.73 -0.64
C HIS A 261 -6.41 -9.54 -1.32
N ALA A 262 -6.93 -8.34 -1.12
CA ALA A 262 -6.25 -7.11 -1.52
C ALA A 262 -5.31 -6.67 -0.40
N VAL A 263 -4.05 -6.37 -0.69
CA VAL A 263 -3.05 -6.02 0.33
C VAL A 263 -2.11 -4.93 -0.17
N VAL A 264 -1.70 -4.05 0.72
CA VAL A 264 -0.62 -3.09 0.43
C VAL A 264 0.72 -3.81 0.59
N ILE A 265 1.66 -3.59 -0.34
CA ILE A 265 2.96 -4.28 -0.35
C ILE A 265 3.70 -4.22 0.98
N ASP A 266 3.69 -3.08 1.68
CA ASP A 266 4.34 -2.91 2.98
C ASP A 266 3.67 -3.75 4.09
N THR A 267 2.35 -3.93 4.00
CA THR A 267 1.62 -4.85 4.89
C THR A 267 1.99 -6.30 4.59
N LEU A 268 2.12 -6.64 3.30
CA LEU A 268 2.49 -8.00 2.87
C LEU A 268 3.89 -8.37 3.36
N GLU A 269 4.84 -7.45 3.35
CA GLU A 269 6.21 -7.66 3.86
C GLU A 269 6.20 -8.15 5.31
N ILE A 270 5.29 -7.64 6.14
CA ILE A 270 5.17 -8.03 7.55
C ILE A 270 4.50 -9.41 7.70
N ILE A 271 3.43 -9.68 6.94
CA ILE A 271 2.57 -10.85 7.18
C ILE A 271 2.92 -12.09 6.33
N HIS A 272 3.75 -11.96 5.29
CA HIS A 272 3.95 -13.04 4.31
C HIS A 272 4.47 -14.34 4.93
N SER A 273 5.37 -14.24 5.92
CA SER A 273 5.96 -15.40 6.61
C SER A 273 4.94 -16.23 7.40
N GLU A 274 3.85 -15.61 7.86
CA GLU A 274 2.74 -16.30 8.53
C GLU A 274 1.71 -16.91 7.57
N LEU A 275 1.83 -16.64 6.28
CA LEU A 275 0.99 -17.23 5.24
C LEU A 275 1.73 -18.42 4.61
N PRO A 276 1.10 -19.60 4.45
CA PRO A 276 1.75 -20.73 3.80
C PRO A 276 2.18 -20.42 2.36
N SER A 277 3.32 -20.96 1.92
CA SER A 277 3.82 -20.78 0.55
C SER A 277 2.82 -21.22 -0.54
N ASN A 278 1.95 -22.19 -0.24
CA ASN A 278 0.94 -22.72 -1.17
C ASN A 278 -0.46 -22.10 -1.00
N PHE A 279 -0.58 -21.00 -0.25
CA PHE A 279 -1.88 -20.44 0.15
C PHE A 279 -2.66 -19.81 -1.02
N TYR A 280 -1.96 -19.18 -1.97
CA TYR A 280 -2.53 -18.52 -3.14
C TYR A 280 -2.32 -19.35 -4.41
N ASP A 281 -3.24 -19.23 -5.38
CA ASP A 281 -3.10 -19.84 -6.72
C ASP A 281 -2.61 -18.85 -7.77
N LEU A 282 -2.67 -17.56 -7.47
CA LEU A 282 -2.28 -16.47 -8.36
C LEU A 282 -2.00 -15.20 -7.53
N ILE A 283 -0.92 -14.51 -7.88
CA ILE A 283 -0.61 -13.17 -7.40
C ILE A 283 -0.78 -12.18 -8.55
N ILE A 284 -1.48 -11.09 -8.31
CA ILE A 284 -1.57 -9.95 -9.22
C ILE A 284 -0.95 -8.75 -8.52
N VAL A 285 0.01 -8.07 -9.15
CA VAL A 285 0.68 -6.89 -8.61
C VAL A 285 0.33 -5.68 -9.46
N ASP A 286 -0.43 -4.74 -8.91
CA ASP A 286 -0.77 -3.48 -9.60
C ASP A 286 0.33 -2.43 -9.42
N GLU A 287 0.54 -1.63 -10.46
CA GLU A 287 1.68 -0.70 -10.60
C GLU A 287 3.03 -1.35 -10.21
N CYS A 288 3.28 -2.54 -10.75
CA CYS A 288 4.40 -3.40 -10.34
C CYS A 288 5.79 -2.75 -10.51
N HIS A 289 5.91 -1.69 -11.33
CA HIS A 289 7.14 -0.88 -11.47
C HIS A 289 7.53 -0.14 -10.18
N ARG A 290 6.61 0.05 -9.22
CA ARG A 290 6.87 0.66 -7.90
C ARG A 290 7.22 -0.36 -6.83
N SER A 291 6.84 -1.61 -7.02
CA SER A 291 7.05 -2.72 -6.07
C SER A 291 8.46 -3.31 -6.13
N ILE A 292 9.40 -2.61 -6.76
CA ILE A 292 10.72 -3.10 -7.12
C ILE A 292 11.76 -2.68 -6.07
N ASN A 293 12.06 -3.60 -5.15
CA ASN A 293 13.20 -3.54 -4.23
C ASN A 293 13.68 -4.96 -3.88
N VAL A 294 14.93 -5.12 -3.45
CA VAL A 294 15.55 -6.43 -3.15
C VAL A 294 14.73 -7.24 -2.14
N ASN A 295 14.29 -6.60 -1.04
CA ASN A 295 13.44 -7.25 -0.03
C ASN A 295 12.10 -7.74 -0.59
N ARG A 296 11.55 -7.06 -1.59
CA ARG A 296 10.23 -7.39 -2.15
C ARG A 296 10.25 -8.60 -3.07
N LYS A 297 11.42 -8.97 -3.62
CA LYS A 297 11.58 -10.23 -4.36
C LYS A 297 11.37 -11.45 -3.46
N LEU A 298 11.93 -11.45 -2.25
CA LEU A 298 11.76 -12.54 -1.28
C LEU A 298 10.28 -12.78 -0.96
N ILE A 299 9.49 -11.71 -0.83
CA ILE A 299 8.06 -11.78 -0.58
C ILE A 299 7.34 -12.55 -1.70
N PHE A 300 7.66 -12.26 -2.96
CA PHE A 300 7.01 -12.93 -4.10
C PHE A 300 7.52 -14.36 -4.29
N ASP A 301 8.78 -14.63 -3.99
CA ASP A 301 9.39 -15.96 -4.14
C ASP A 301 8.93 -16.91 -3.01
N HIS A 302 8.45 -16.38 -1.89
CA HIS A 302 7.80 -17.17 -0.81
C HIS A 302 6.54 -17.91 -1.28
N PHE A 303 5.76 -17.34 -2.20
CA PHE A 303 4.51 -17.94 -2.68
C PHE A 303 4.73 -18.77 -3.95
N LEU A 304 4.38 -20.05 -3.89
CA LEU A 304 4.51 -21.00 -5.00
C LEU A 304 3.32 -20.95 -5.95
N CYS A 305 3.11 -19.80 -6.59
CA CYS A 305 2.08 -19.63 -7.61
C CYS A 305 2.49 -18.65 -8.72
N PRO A 306 1.80 -18.70 -9.87
CA PRO A 306 2.03 -17.73 -10.93
C PRO A 306 1.79 -16.29 -10.47
N ARG A 307 2.57 -15.36 -11.01
CA ARG A 307 2.47 -13.92 -10.76
C ARG A 307 2.26 -13.13 -12.03
N VAL A 308 1.33 -12.18 -11.97
CA VAL A 308 0.98 -11.26 -13.06
C VAL A 308 1.22 -9.83 -12.61
N GLY A 309 2.14 -9.13 -13.29
CA GLY A 309 2.38 -7.71 -13.08
C GLY A 309 1.47 -6.88 -13.98
N LEU A 310 0.83 -5.85 -13.42
CA LEU A 310 0.10 -4.83 -14.16
C LEU A 310 0.87 -3.51 -14.06
N THR A 311 1.17 -2.87 -15.19
CA THR A 311 1.83 -1.57 -15.18
C THR A 311 1.44 -0.73 -16.40
N ALA A 312 1.37 0.59 -16.21
CA ALA A 312 1.31 1.54 -17.34
C ALA A 312 2.70 2.03 -17.77
N THR A 313 3.71 1.81 -16.94
CA THR A 313 5.05 2.37 -17.11
C THR A 313 6.07 1.32 -16.70
N PRO A 314 6.27 0.26 -17.51
CA PRO A 314 7.32 -0.70 -17.22
C PRO A 314 8.68 0.02 -17.17
N ARG A 315 9.58 -0.45 -16.30
CA ARG A 315 10.87 0.19 -16.06
C ARG A 315 11.99 -0.80 -16.34
N SER A 316 12.96 -0.40 -17.16
CA SER A 316 14.19 -1.16 -17.38
C SER A 316 15.30 -0.64 -16.48
N ALA A 317 16.17 -1.52 -15.98
CA ALA A 317 17.32 -1.11 -15.14
C ALA A 317 18.62 -1.22 -15.95
N VAL A 318 19.44 -0.16 -15.89
CA VAL A 318 20.73 -0.09 -16.57
C VAL A 318 21.80 0.32 -15.55
N ALA A 319 22.92 -0.38 -15.55
CA ALA A 319 24.08 0.03 -14.75
C ALA A 319 24.59 1.40 -15.22
N LYS A 320 24.99 2.25 -14.27
CA LYS A 320 25.66 3.50 -14.62
C LYS A 320 27.02 3.21 -15.25
N ASP A 321 27.38 3.89 -16.33
CA ASP A 321 28.70 3.75 -16.97
C ASP A 321 29.83 3.87 -15.93
N GLY A 322 30.71 2.87 -15.91
CA GLY A 322 31.84 2.78 -14.97
C GLY A 322 31.55 2.11 -13.62
N HIS A 323 30.36 1.54 -13.40
CA HIS A 323 30.02 0.75 -12.21
C HIS A 323 29.58 -0.68 -12.57
N ASP A 324 30.27 -1.68 -12.02
CA ASP A 324 29.82 -3.07 -12.06
C ASP A 324 28.68 -3.27 -11.05
N VAL A 325 27.49 -3.60 -11.57
CA VAL A 325 26.33 -4.01 -10.77
C VAL A 325 26.05 -5.46 -11.11
N ALA A 326 25.86 -6.32 -10.11
CA ALA A 326 25.54 -7.72 -10.35
C ALA A 326 24.26 -7.84 -11.20
N ASP A 327 24.26 -8.74 -12.19
CA ASP A 327 23.12 -8.96 -13.08
C ASP A 327 21.83 -9.31 -12.31
N GLU A 328 21.97 -9.97 -11.16
CA GLU A 328 20.86 -10.30 -10.25
C GLU A 328 20.22 -9.06 -9.62
N ASP A 329 21.02 -8.07 -9.23
CA ASP A 329 20.55 -6.80 -8.65
C ASP A 329 19.89 -5.91 -9.70
N LEU A 330 20.43 -5.90 -10.92
CA LEU A 330 19.80 -5.25 -12.07
C LEU A 330 18.47 -5.93 -12.44
N ALA A 331 18.40 -7.25 -12.38
CA ALA A 331 17.19 -8.02 -12.65
C ALA A 331 16.08 -7.78 -11.63
N ILE A 332 16.44 -7.50 -10.38
CA ILE A 332 15.48 -7.08 -9.35
C ILE A 332 14.90 -5.72 -9.71
N LEU A 333 15.74 -4.80 -10.19
CA LEU A 333 15.37 -3.42 -10.48
C LEU A 333 14.62 -3.21 -11.80
N ASP A 334 14.62 -4.25 -12.65
CA ASP A 334 13.96 -4.29 -13.95
C ASP A 334 12.60 -4.98 -13.86
N THR A 335 11.55 -4.25 -14.27
CA THR A 335 10.17 -4.75 -14.25
C THR A 335 9.99 -5.96 -15.18
N TYR A 336 10.65 -5.95 -16.34
CA TYR A 336 10.55 -7.02 -17.32
C TYR A 336 11.20 -8.30 -16.77
N LYS A 337 12.42 -8.19 -16.25
CA LYS A 337 13.14 -9.35 -15.68
C LYS A 337 12.42 -9.91 -14.45
N LEU A 338 11.89 -9.06 -13.56
CA LEU A 338 11.12 -9.49 -12.39
C LEU A 338 9.89 -10.34 -12.76
N PHE A 339 9.24 -10.02 -13.87
CA PHE A 339 8.06 -10.73 -14.39
C PHE A 339 8.37 -11.69 -15.55
N GLY A 340 9.64 -12.10 -15.72
CA GLY A 340 10.02 -13.19 -16.64
C GLY A 340 9.98 -12.81 -18.12
N CYS A 341 10.06 -11.53 -18.44
CA CYS A 341 10.18 -10.98 -19.77
C CYS A 341 11.66 -10.74 -20.10
N GLU A 342 12.42 -11.81 -20.34
CA GLU A 342 13.86 -11.73 -20.64
C GLU A 342 14.16 -11.03 -21.97
N THR A 343 13.21 -11.06 -22.91
CA THR A 343 13.29 -10.36 -24.20
C THR A 343 13.02 -8.86 -24.09
N GLY A 344 12.62 -8.35 -22.92
CA GLY A 344 12.22 -6.96 -22.73
C GLY A 344 10.81 -6.63 -23.26
N GLU A 345 10.05 -7.63 -23.70
CA GLU A 345 8.67 -7.46 -24.17
C GLU A 345 7.67 -8.03 -23.15
N PRO A 346 6.58 -7.30 -22.84
CA PRO A 346 5.54 -7.81 -21.96
C PRO A 346 4.72 -8.90 -22.66
N ASP A 347 4.06 -9.78 -21.89
CA ASP A 347 3.15 -10.80 -22.44
C ASP A 347 1.98 -10.21 -23.20
N PHE A 348 1.53 -9.02 -22.78
CA PHE A 348 0.51 -8.26 -23.47
C PHE A 348 0.82 -6.77 -23.39
N GLN A 349 0.71 -6.07 -24.52
CA GLN A 349 0.91 -4.62 -24.61
C GLN A 349 -0.27 -3.91 -25.27
N PHE A 350 -0.77 -2.89 -24.58
CA PHE A 350 -1.67 -1.89 -25.13
C PHE A 350 -1.35 -0.53 -24.50
N ASP A 351 -0.43 0.19 -25.14
CA ASP A 351 0.12 1.45 -24.66
C ASP A 351 -0.76 2.67 -25.00
N MET A 352 -0.27 3.85 -24.63
CA MET A 352 -1.00 5.11 -24.79
C MET A 352 -1.14 5.48 -26.27
N ALA A 353 -0.10 5.28 -27.07
CA ALA A 353 -0.11 5.62 -28.49
C ALA A 353 -1.15 4.79 -29.24
N ARG A 354 -1.16 3.47 -29.04
CA ARG A 354 -2.17 2.59 -29.61
C ARG A 354 -3.58 2.91 -29.10
N GLY A 355 -3.71 3.21 -27.81
CA GLY A 355 -5.00 3.61 -27.23
C GLY A 355 -5.57 4.89 -27.81
N ILE A 356 -4.74 5.88 -28.13
CA ILE A 356 -5.16 7.11 -28.81
C ILE A 356 -5.52 6.81 -30.28
N ASP A 357 -4.68 6.05 -30.99
CA ASP A 357 -4.87 5.76 -32.42
C ASP A 357 -6.12 4.95 -32.72
N GLU A 358 -6.46 4.00 -31.85
CA GLU A 358 -7.67 3.21 -31.97
C GLU A 358 -8.93 3.91 -31.41
N GLY A 359 -8.73 5.05 -30.75
CA GLY A 359 -9.79 5.90 -30.20
C GLY A 359 -10.37 5.42 -28.86
N PHE A 360 -9.59 4.66 -28.07
CA PHE A 360 -9.95 4.30 -26.69
C PHE A 360 -9.52 5.36 -25.67
N LEU A 361 -8.52 6.17 -26.01
CA LEU A 361 -8.01 7.27 -25.21
C LEU A 361 -8.19 8.61 -25.96
N ALA A 362 -8.38 9.67 -25.20
CA ALA A 362 -8.48 11.03 -25.72
C ALA A 362 -7.10 11.50 -26.23
N PRO A 363 -6.97 11.93 -27.49
CA PRO A 363 -5.77 12.60 -27.97
C PRO A 363 -5.54 13.93 -27.24
N TYR A 364 -4.28 14.37 -27.22
CA TYR A 364 -3.91 15.68 -26.70
C TYR A 364 -2.92 16.41 -27.58
N LYS A 365 -2.81 17.71 -27.30
CA LYS A 365 -1.82 18.60 -27.90
C LYS A 365 -1.07 19.34 -26.80
N PRO A 366 0.25 19.15 -26.68
CA PRO A 366 1.10 20.02 -25.88
C PRO A 366 1.09 21.45 -26.44
N ILE A 367 0.85 22.42 -25.57
CA ILE A 367 1.00 23.84 -25.82
C ILE A 367 2.09 24.31 -24.89
N GLU A 368 3.25 24.59 -25.48
CA GLU A 368 4.36 25.20 -24.76
C GLU A 368 4.09 26.69 -24.60
N ILE A 369 3.95 27.12 -23.35
CA ILE A 369 3.75 28.51 -22.99
C ILE A 369 5.11 29.02 -22.51
N LYS A 370 5.86 29.61 -23.44
CA LYS A 370 7.17 30.22 -23.14
C LYS A 370 6.98 31.35 -22.13
N SER A 371 7.22 31.05 -20.86
CA SER A 371 7.29 32.08 -19.82
C SER A 371 8.49 33.00 -20.09
N ALA A 372 8.44 34.24 -19.59
CA ALA A 372 9.58 35.15 -19.64
C ALA A 372 10.84 34.53 -19.01
N LEU A 373 10.68 33.58 -18.06
CA LEU A 373 11.77 32.82 -17.45
C LEU A 373 12.44 31.84 -18.42
N ILE A 374 11.67 31.17 -19.29
CA ILE A 374 12.21 30.30 -20.33
C ILE A 374 12.94 31.14 -21.38
N GLN A 375 12.35 32.27 -21.78
CA GLN A 375 12.99 33.21 -22.71
C GLN A 375 14.26 33.83 -22.13
N GLU A 376 14.25 34.24 -20.85
CA GLU A 376 15.44 34.74 -20.14
C GLU A 376 16.52 33.66 -20.06
N ALA A 377 16.18 32.41 -19.74
CA ALA A 377 17.15 31.33 -19.68
C ALA A 377 17.71 30.92 -21.06
N GLU A 378 16.87 30.88 -22.10
CA GLU A 378 17.30 30.70 -23.49
C GLU A 378 18.26 31.82 -23.91
N ASN A 379 17.94 33.07 -23.57
CA ASN A 379 18.76 34.24 -23.89
C ASN A 379 20.06 34.31 -23.09
N GLU A 380 20.08 33.82 -21.85
CA GLU A 380 21.27 33.73 -21.00
C GLU A 380 22.11 32.46 -21.26
N GLY A 381 21.69 31.59 -22.17
CA GLY A 381 22.38 30.33 -22.50
C GLY A 381 22.37 29.30 -21.36
N VAL A 382 21.40 29.41 -20.45
CA VAL A 382 21.25 28.51 -19.30
C VAL A 382 20.33 27.36 -19.71
N GLU A 383 20.93 26.19 -19.99
CA GLU A 383 20.14 24.95 -20.01
C GLU A 383 19.61 24.68 -18.59
N PHE A 384 18.28 24.54 -18.45
CA PHE A 384 17.66 24.13 -17.20
C PHE A 384 17.96 22.66 -16.91
N ASP A 385 19.16 22.39 -16.38
CA ASP A 385 19.62 21.03 -16.10
C ASP A 385 19.37 20.57 -14.64
N TYR A 386 18.51 21.29 -13.92
CA TYR A 386 18.30 21.07 -12.49
C TYR A 386 16.84 20.76 -12.17
N VAL A 387 16.54 19.46 -12.10
CA VAL A 387 15.33 18.91 -11.49
C VAL A 387 15.62 18.61 -10.04
N LEU A 388 14.71 18.99 -9.14
CA LEU A 388 14.67 18.47 -7.78
C LEU A 388 14.25 16.99 -7.84
N ASP A 389 15.21 16.08 -7.68
CA ASP A 389 14.89 14.76 -7.17
C ASP A 389 14.60 14.93 -5.67
N PRO A 390 13.41 14.56 -5.14
CA PRO A 390 13.13 14.62 -3.71
C PRO A 390 14.14 13.83 -2.86
N GLN A 391 14.88 12.90 -3.46
CA GLN A 391 15.75 11.95 -2.78
C GLN A 391 17.26 12.21 -2.95
N GLU A 392 17.74 12.96 -3.97
CA GLU A 392 19.18 13.21 -4.16
C GLU A 392 19.61 14.59 -3.64
N LYS A 393 20.08 14.64 -2.39
CA LYS A 393 20.98 15.70 -1.91
C LYS A 393 22.42 15.37 -2.28
N TYR A 394 22.93 15.90 -3.38
CA TYR A 394 24.39 16.01 -3.56
C TYR A 394 24.81 17.44 -3.88
N VAL A 395 25.70 17.96 -3.04
CA VAL A 395 26.49 19.16 -3.28
C VAL A 395 27.57 18.77 -4.29
N ILE A 396 27.62 19.43 -5.45
CA ILE A 396 28.72 19.32 -6.40
C ILE A 396 29.66 20.52 -6.17
N GLN A 397 30.95 20.26 -5.93
CA GLN A 397 31.99 21.29 -5.95
C GLN A 397 32.10 21.85 -7.38
N LEU A 398 31.88 23.16 -7.51
CA LEU A 398 31.89 23.88 -8.78
C LEU A 398 33.32 24.19 -9.21
N GLY A 399 33.70 23.65 -10.38
CA GLY A 399 34.71 24.26 -11.24
C GLY A 399 34.15 25.51 -11.93
N GLU A 400 35.04 26.45 -12.25
CA GLU A 400 34.77 27.81 -12.70
C GLU A 400 33.93 27.89 -13.99
N ASN A 401 32.61 27.93 -13.84
CA ASN A 401 31.69 28.65 -14.71
C ASN A 401 30.45 28.95 -13.87
N LYS A 402 30.09 30.24 -13.74
CA LYS A 402 29.02 30.75 -12.87
C LYS A 402 27.70 30.01 -13.10
N ARG A 403 27.38 29.05 -12.23
CA ARG A 403 26.05 28.42 -12.12
C ARG A 403 25.31 29.04 -10.94
N VAL A 404 24.17 29.65 -11.22
CA VAL A 404 23.24 30.16 -10.20
C VAL A 404 22.79 29.00 -9.31
N LYS A 405 22.80 29.17 -7.98
CA LYS A 405 22.38 28.14 -7.03
C LYS A 405 20.87 27.86 -7.16
N LEU A 406 20.48 26.58 -7.19
CA LEU A 406 19.10 26.04 -7.27
C LEU A 406 18.09 26.71 -6.32
N GLU A 407 18.52 27.12 -5.12
CA GLU A 407 17.68 27.83 -4.14
C GLU A 407 17.25 29.23 -4.61
N GLN A 408 18.08 29.92 -5.41
CA GLN A 408 17.75 31.23 -5.97
C GLN A 408 16.75 31.10 -7.14
N LEU A 409 16.86 30.04 -7.95
CA LEU A 409 15.91 29.74 -9.01
C LEU A 409 14.55 29.28 -8.47
N ASN A 410 14.52 28.41 -7.45
CA ASN A 410 13.27 27.99 -6.79
C ASN A 410 12.49 29.16 -6.18
N ARG A 411 13.18 30.14 -5.57
CA ARG A 411 12.55 31.39 -5.09
C ARG A 411 11.97 32.23 -6.24
N LYS A 412 12.58 32.21 -7.42
CA LYS A 412 12.07 32.91 -8.63
C LYS A 412 10.85 32.17 -9.23
N TYR A 413 10.88 30.83 -9.26
CA TYR A 413 9.76 29.98 -9.73
C TYR A 413 8.52 30.05 -8.83
N ILE A 414 8.69 30.06 -7.51
CA ILE A 414 7.59 30.13 -6.51
C ILE A 414 7.19 31.58 -6.20
N SER A 415 7.77 32.56 -6.90
CA SER A 415 7.39 33.96 -6.70
C SER A 415 5.89 34.16 -6.97
N GLU A 416 5.24 34.99 -6.15
CA GLU A 416 3.81 35.31 -6.32
C GLU A 416 3.54 35.84 -7.73
N GLU A 417 4.45 36.65 -8.27
CA GLU A 417 4.36 37.21 -9.62
C GLU A 417 4.35 36.12 -10.70
N ASN A 418 5.18 35.08 -10.58
CA ASN A 418 5.18 33.97 -11.53
C ASN A 418 3.92 33.10 -11.39
N CYS A 419 3.48 32.83 -10.16
CA CYS A 419 2.22 32.11 -9.93
C CYS A 419 1.02 32.86 -10.54
N LEU A 420 1.00 34.19 -10.45
CA LEU A 420 -0.02 35.05 -11.07
C LEU A 420 0.04 34.99 -12.60
N ARG A 421 1.23 35.05 -13.20
CA ARG A 421 1.39 34.88 -14.66
C ARG A 421 0.88 33.51 -15.12
N ILE A 422 1.23 32.43 -14.43
CA ILE A 422 0.71 31.09 -14.73
C ILE A 422 -0.81 31.09 -14.65
N ALA A 423 -1.40 31.70 -13.63
CA ALA A 423 -2.85 31.81 -13.49
C ALA A 423 -3.50 32.62 -14.64
N GLU A 424 -2.89 33.72 -15.07
CA GLU A 424 -3.35 34.52 -16.22
C GLU A 424 -3.29 33.74 -17.52
N GLU A 425 -2.19 33.02 -17.76
CA GLU A 425 -2.05 32.17 -18.95
C GLU A 425 -3.04 30.99 -18.93
N ILE A 426 -3.28 30.38 -17.77
CA ILE A 426 -4.36 29.40 -17.61
C ILE A 426 -5.70 30.03 -17.98
N LYS A 427 -6.00 31.26 -17.54
CA LYS A 427 -7.25 31.96 -17.88
C LYS A 427 -7.38 32.28 -19.38
N LYS A 428 -6.27 32.58 -20.07
CA LYS A 428 -6.26 32.83 -21.53
C LYS A 428 -6.43 31.55 -22.34
N HIS A 429 -5.84 30.44 -21.89
CA HIS A 429 -5.76 29.19 -22.64
C HIS A 429 -6.79 28.13 -22.20
N SER A 430 -7.57 28.38 -21.15
CA SER A 430 -8.64 27.50 -20.70
C SER A 430 -10.00 28.19 -20.72
N HIS A 431 -11.07 27.40 -20.64
CA HIS A 431 -12.43 27.92 -20.52
C HIS A 431 -12.87 27.89 -19.05
N TYR A 432 -13.62 28.90 -18.63
CA TYR A 432 -14.14 28.98 -17.28
C TYR A 432 -15.02 27.76 -16.95
N GLY A 433 -14.79 27.14 -15.80
CA GLY A 433 -15.57 25.98 -15.34
C GLY A 433 -15.07 24.64 -15.88
N GLU A 434 -14.00 24.62 -16.68
CA GLU A 434 -13.37 23.37 -17.11
C GLU A 434 -12.41 22.81 -16.06
N LYS A 435 -12.28 21.48 -16.05
CA LYS A 435 -11.45 20.77 -15.07
C LYS A 435 -9.98 20.79 -15.46
N ILE A 436 -9.14 21.31 -14.57
CA ILE A 436 -7.68 21.43 -14.76
C ILE A 436 -6.94 20.77 -13.60
N ILE A 437 -5.95 19.94 -13.92
CA ILE A 437 -4.96 19.46 -12.94
C ILE A 437 -3.65 20.18 -13.20
N LEU A 438 -3.16 20.92 -12.21
CA LEU A 438 -1.91 21.67 -12.27
C LEU A 438 -0.85 21.02 -11.37
N PHE A 439 0.24 20.55 -11.95
CA PHE A 439 1.33 19.91 -11.23
C PHE A 439 2.39 20.92 -10.79
N GLY A 440 2.55 21.06 -9.47
CA GLY A 440 3.48 21.99 -8.83
C GLY A 440 4.74 21.31 -8.27
N VAL A 441 5.73 22.12 -7.90
CA VAL A 441 7.05 21.66 -7.42
C VAL A 441 7.02 21.19 -5.96
N SER A 442 6.28 21.89 -5.11
CA SER A 442 6.20 21.63 -3.67
C SER A 442 4.79 21.90 -3.16
N GLN A 443 4.50 21.45 -1.93
CA GLN A 443 3.21 21.72 -1.29
C GLN A 443 2.95 23.23 -1.17
N ALA A 444 3.96 23.99 -0.75
CA ALA A 444 3.90 25.46 -0.68
C ALA A 444 3.63 26.09 -2.05
N HIS A 445 4.30 25.61 -3.11
CA HIS A 445 4.05 26.09 -4.47
C HIS A 445 2.62 25.79 -4.93
N CYS A 446 2.07 24.61 -4.62
CA CYS A 446 0.69 24.27 -4.96
C CYS A 446 -0.32 25.19 -4.27
N ILE A 447 -0.07 25.55 -3.00
CA ILE A 447 -0.91 26.50 -2.26
C ILE A 447 -0.85 27.88 -2.93
N GLU A 448 0.34 28.39 -3.25
CA GLU A 448 0.50 29.69 -3.90
C GLU A 448 -0.11 29.73 -5.31
N LEU A 449 0.02 28.67 -6.10
CA LEU A 449 -0.65 28.54 -7.39
C LEU A 449 -2.18 28.56 -7.23
N ALA A 450 -2.72 27.84 -6.25
CA ALA A 450 -4.17 27.85 -6.00
C ALA A 450 -4.65 29.26 -5.61
N LYS A 451 -3.92 29.97 -4.74
CA LYS A 451 -4.21 31.38 -4.39
C LYS A 451 -4.16 32.30 -5.61
N ALA A 452 -3.12 32.19 -6.43
CA ALA A 452 -2.96 33.01 -7.63
C ALA A 452 -4.09 32.78 -8.64
N ILE A 453 -4.49 31.52 -8.84
CA ILE A 453 -5.61 31.17 -9.72
C ILE A 453 -6.92 31.73 -9.16
N ASN A 454 -7.18 31.58 -7.85
CA ASN A 454 -8.36 32.18 -7.25
C ASN A 454 -8.39 33.71 -7.45
N LYS A 455 -7.26 34.40 -7.25
CA LYS A 455 -7.13 35.86 -7.46
C LYS A 455 -7.39 36.31 -8.90
N VAL A 456 -6.98 35.52 -9.89
CA VAL A 456 -7.13 35.86 -11.32
C VAL A 456 -8.52 35.49 -11.87
N PHE A 457 -9.12 34.42 -11.35
CA PHE A 457 -10.46 33.97 -11.73
C PHE A 457 -11.58 34.62 -10.90
N ASP A 458 -11.23 35.40 -9.86
CA ASP A 458 -12.21 36.03 -8.97
C ASP A 458 -12.99 37.17 -9.64
N ASN A 459 -14.30 36.92 -9.77
CA ASN A 459 -15.36 37.91 -9.94
C ASN A 459 -16.51 37.63 -8.95
N ASP A 460 -16.37 36.66 -8.03
CA ASP A 460 -17.44 36.24 -7.12
C ASP A 460 -16.91 36.16 -5.69
N ASN A 461 -17.58 36.84 -4.76
CA ASN A 461 -17.45 36.65 -3.31
C ASN A 461 -17.89 35.23 -2.89
N ALA A 462 -17.26 34.18 -3.41
CA ALA A 462 -17.77 32.82 -3.36
C ALA A 462 -17.36 32.10 -2.07
N GLU A 463 -18.36 31.54 -1.38
CA GLU A 463 -18.16 30.57 -0.31
C GLU A 463 -17.40 29.34 -0.81
N LYS A 464 -16.68 28.66 0.11
CA LYS A 464 -15.96 27.42 -0.17
C LYS A 464 -16.88 26.35 -0.79
N PRO A 465 -16.38 25.50 -1.70
CA PRO A 465 -15.01 25.42 -2.20
C PRO A 465 -14.65 26.51 -3.24
N TYR A 466 -13.39 26.94 -3.23
CA TYR A 466 -12.89 27.97 -4.15
C TYR A 466 -12.77 27.45 -5.60
N TYR A 467 -12.49 28.34 -6.54
CA TYR A 467 -12.28 27.97 -7.95
C TYR A 467 -11.10 26.99 -8.10
N ALA A 468 -10.03 27.24 -7.36
CA ALA A 468 -8.83 26.41 -7.28
C ALA A 468 -8.55 25.96 -5.84
N GLU A 469 -8.20 24.69 -5.66
CA GLU A 469 -7.86 24.10 -4.36
C GLU A 469 -6.57 23.28 -4.45
N ALA A 470 -5.79 23.25 -3.37
CA ALA A 470 -4.55 22.46 -3.31
C ALA A 470 -4.80 21.09 -2.67
N VAL A 471 -4.43 20.02 -3.38
CA VAL A 471 -4.51 18.63 -2.90
C VAL A 471 -3.11 18.13 -2.58
N ILE A 472 -2.75 18.23 -1.30
CA ILE A 472 -1.40 18.02 -0.73
C ILE A 472 -1.45 17.08 0.49
N SER A 473 -0.32 16.48 0.89
CA SER A 473 -0.29 15.32 1.78
C SER A 473 -0.71 15.61 3.22
N GLU A 474 -0.59 16.87 3.64
CA GLU A 474 -0.88 17.31 5.01
C GLU A 474 -2.38 17.29 5.35
N ASN A 475 -3.29 17.23 4.37
CA ASN A 475 -4.74 17.36 4.57
C ASN A 475 -5.54 16.13 4.08
N SER A 476 -5.34 14.96 4.67
CA SER A 476 -5.92 13.68 4.20
C SER A 476 -7.46 13.66 4.09
N GLU A 477 -8.19 14.15 5.10
CA GLU A 477 -9.67 14.16 5.10
C GLU A 477 -10.26 15.14 4.10
N LEU A 478 -9.74 16.38 4.07
CA LEU A 478 -10.17 17.40 3.12
C LEU A 478 -9.91 16.94 1.67
N ASN A 479 -8.81 16.24 1.43
CA ASN A 479 -8.46 15.72 0.10
C ASN A 479 -9.49 14.72 -0.44
N GLU A 480 -10.08 13.85 0.40
CA GLU A 480 -11.10 12.92 -0.06
C GLU A 480 -12.35 13.67 -0.55
N THR A 481 -12.77 14.67 0.22
CA THR A 481 -13.91 15.53 -0.12
C THR A 481 -13.64 16.35 -1.39
N LEU A 482 -12.48 17.00 -1.48
CA LEU A 482 -12.07 17.76 -2.65
C LEU A 482 -11.98 16.89 -3.90
N LYS A 483 -11.46 15.67 -3.80
CA LYS A 483 -11.42 14.70 -4.91
C LYS A 483 -12.83 14.31 -5.34
N ALA A 484 -13.75 14.06 -4.40
CA ALA A 484 -15.13 13.71 -4.69
C ALA A 484 -15.88 14.86 -5.40
N TRP A 485 -15.65 16.10 -4.99
CA TRP A 485 -16.20 17.29 -5.66
C TRP A 485 -15.56 17.52 -7.02
N PHE A 486 -14.23 17.39 -7.13
CA PHE A 486 -13.51 17.59 -8.37
C PHE A 486 -13.94 16.62 -9.48
N LYS A 487 -14.29 15.37 -9.12
CA LYS A 487 -14.86 14.37 -10.04
C LYS A 487 -16.14 14.81 -10.74
N LYS A 488 -16.91 15.73 -10.15
CA LYS A 488 -18.18 16.20 -10.72
C LYS A 488 -17.91 17.35 -11.71
N PRO A 489 -18.34 17.26 -12.98
CA PRO A 489 -17.96 18.21 -14.04
C PRO A 489 -18.29 19.67 -13.71
N TYR A 490 -19.47 19.94 -13.18
CA TYR A 490 -20.00 21.29 -12.97
C TYR A 490 -19.95 21.73 -11.49
N GLN A 491 -19.06 21.15 -10.69
CA GLN A 491 -18.93 21.46 -9.27
C GLN A 491 -17.50 21.95 -8.96
N LYS A 492 -17.37 23.04 -8.21
CA LYS A 492 -16.07 23.52 -7.70
C LYS A 492 -15.42 22.47 -6.77
N PRO A 493 -14.08 22.33 -6.75
CA PRO A 493 -13.11 23.15 -7.48
C PRO A 493 -13.04 22.79 -8.98
N TYR A 494 -12.71 23.77 -9.82
CA TYR A 494 -12.45 23.58 -11.25
C TYR A 494 -10.98 23.37 -11.55
N VAL A 495 -10.09 23.92 -10.72
CA VAL A 495 -8.65 23.68 -10.81
C VAL A 495 -8.17 23.01 -9.54
N VAL A 496 -7.34 21.98 -9.67
CA VAL A 496 -6.65 21.40 -8.52
C VAL A 496 -5.15 21.44 -8.74
N THR A 497 -4.43 21.95 -7.75
CA THR A 497 -2.97 21.94 -7.71
C THR A 497 -2.48 20.75 -6.89
N SER A 498 -1.49 20.02 -7.38
CA SER A 498 -0.93 18.87 -6.65
C SER A 498 0.54 18.65 -7.01
N VAL A 499 1.29 18.05 -6.07
CA VAL A 499 2.65 17.56 -6.35
C VAL A 499 2.55 16.14 -6.91
N ASP A 500 2.18 15.18 -6.06
CA ASP A 500 2.17 13.75 -6.38
C ASP A 500 0.89 12.99 -6.00
N ILE A 501 -0.07 13.65 -5.35
CA ILE A 501 -1.26 12.93 -4.85
C ILE A 501 -2.23 12.61 -5.98
N LEU A 502 -2.33 13.51 -6.96
CA LEU A 502 -3.15 13.28 -8.15
C LEU A 502 -2.41 12.51 -9.26
N SER A 503 -1.10 12.24 -9.10
CA SER A 503 -0.36 11.45 -10.08
C SER A 503 -0.79 9.97 -10.04
N THR A 504 -1.30 9.47 -8.90
CA THR A 504 -1.86 8.11 -8.74
C THR A 504 -3.22 8.03 -8.05
N GLY A 505 -4.09 7.12 -8.51
CA GLY A 505 -5.28 6.68 -7.76
C GLY A 505 -6.53 7.56 -7.84
N VAL A 506 -6.57 8.60 -8.69
CA VAL A 506 -7.81 9.37 -8.92
C VAL A 506 -8.31 9.20 -10.35
N ASP A 507 -9.58 8.83 -10.46
CA ASP A 507 -10.31 8.66 -11.72
C ASP A 507 -11.26 9.85 -11.94
N ILE A 508 -10.86 10.79 -12.81
CA ILE A 508 -11.65 11.99 -13.17
C ILE A 508 -11.72 12.08 -14.70
N PRO A 509 -12.75 11.50 -15.34
CA PRO A 509 -12.88 11.51 -16.80
C PRO A 509 -13.02 12.91 -17.41
N CYS A 510 -13.58 13.87 -16.67
CA CYS A 510 -13.91 15.21 -17.17
C CYS A 510 -12.72 16.20 -17.22
N VAL A 511 -11.48 15.79 -16.88
CA VAL A 511 -10.29 16.68 -16.92
C VAL A 511 -9.94 17.08 -18.33
N ARG A 512 -10.12 18.36 -18.68
CA ARG A 512 -9.83 18.88 -20.04
C ARG A 512 -8.44 19.47 -20.21
N TYR A 513 -7.78 19.84 -19.11
CA TYR A 513 -6.45 20.43 -19.15
C TYR A 513 -5.53 19.76 -18.13
N ILE A 514 -4.35 19.38 -18.57
CA ILE A 514 -3.22 19.02 -17.71
C ILE A 514 -2.20 20.13 -17.81
N ALA A 515 -1.75 20.67 -16.68
CA ALA A 515 -0.81 21.78 -16.65
C ALA A 515 0.45 21.43 -15.87
N PHE A 516 1.62 21.83 -16.38
CA PHE A 516 2.92 21.58 -15.77
C PHE A 516 3.57 22.88 -15.33
N ALA A 517 3.70 23.05 -14.01
CA ALA A 517 4.50 24.10 -13.37
C ALA A 517 5.69 23.50 -12.60
N SER A 518 6.05 22.25 -12.91
CA SER A 518 7.13 21.50 -12.27
C SER A 518 7.88 20.68 -13.30
N LEU A 519 9.20 20.61 -13.16
CA LEU A 519 10.05 19.72 -13.96
C LEU A 519 10.19 18.37 -13.25
N THR A 520 10.17 17.28 -14.01
CA THR A 520 10.51 15.94 -13.51
C THR A 520 11.52 15.28 -14.43
N ASN A 521 12.37 14.43 -13.87
CA ASN A 521 13.29 13.55 -14.60
C ASN A 521 12.69 12.15 -14.82
N SER A 522 11.58 11.84 -14.16
CA SER A 522 10.97 10.52 -14.20
C SER A 522 10.00 10.42 -15.37
N VAL A 523 10.42 9.68 -16.41
CA VAL A 523 9.56 9.31 -17.54
C VAL A 523 8.28 8.63 -17.06
N GLY A 524 8.39 7.73 -16.07
CA GLY A 524 7.23 7.06 -15.49
C GLY A 524 6.23 8.01 -14.81
N GLN A 525 6.72 9.02 -14.09
CA GLN A 525 5.86 10.04 -13.47
C GLN A 525 5.18 10.91 -14.52
N TYR A 526 5.90 11.30 -15.57
CA TYR A 526 5.35 12.06 -16.70
C TYR A 526 4.20 11.32 -17.41
N ILE A 527 4.40 10.05 -17.77
CA ILE A 527 3.35 9.23 -18.40
C ILE A 527 2.13 9.10 -17.49
N GLN A 528 2.33 8.98 -16.17
CA GLN A 528 1.24 8.91 -15.20
C GLN A 528 0.47 10.22 -15.08
N MET A 529 1.16 11.37 -15.13
CA MET A 529 0.55 12.70 -15.12
C MET A 529 -0.29 12.94 -16.37
N ILE A 530 0.28 12.71 -17.56
CA ILE A 530 -0.44 12.82 -18.85
C ILE A 530 -1.63 11.87 -18.90
N GLY A 531 -1.44 10.62 -18.42
CA GLY A 531 -2.48 9.59 -18.37
C GLY A 531 -3.71 9.94 -17.51
N ARG A 532 -3.69 11.04 -16.74
CA ARG A 532 -4.88 11.54 -16.04
C ARG A 532 -5.86 12.25 -16.98
N GLY A 533 -5.37 12.82 -18.08
CA GLY A 533 -6.19 13.51 -19.08
C GLY A 533 -6.71 12.62 -20.20
N THR A 534 -6.16 11.42 -20.39
CA THR A 534 -6.40 10.55 -21.56
C THR A 534 -7.77 9.85 -21.56
N ARG A 535 -8.60 9.99 -20.52
CA ARG A 535 -9.92 9.36 -20.49
C ARG A 535 -10.92 10.11 -21.37
N LEU A 536 -11.72 9.40 -22.15
CA LEU A 536 -12.82 10.00 -22.91
C LEU A 536 -14.02 10.26 -22.00
N ASP A 537 -14.71 11.38 -22.21
CA ASP A 537 -15.96 11.69 -21.50
C ASP A 537 -16.96 12.41 -22.44
N PRO A 538 -17.62 11.66 -23.33
CA PRO A 538 -18.60 12.24 -24.26
C PRO A 538 -19.79 12.90 -23.55
N LYS A 539 -20.12 12.48 -22.32
CA LYS A 539 -21.22 13.07 -21.54
C LYS A 539 -20.97 14.55 -21.25
N THR A 540 -19.71 14.93 -21.10
CA THR A 540 -19.28 16.33 -20.94
C THR A 540 -18.73 16.91 -22.25
N GLY A 541 -18.87 16.21 -23.37
CA GLY A 541 -18.35 16.62 -24.68
C GLY A 541 -16.83 16.56 -24.82
N LYS A 542 -16.14 15.81 -23.95
CA LYS A 542 -14.69 15.68 -23.97
C LYS A 542 -14.25 14.54 -24.89
N PHE A 543 -13.71 14.92 -26.04
CA PHE A 543 -13.10 13.99 -27.01
C PHE A 543 -11.58 14.14 -27.13
N SER A 544 -11.03 15.24 -26.62
CA SER A 544 -9.60 15.53 -26.55
C SER A 544 -9.32 16.30 -25.26
N PHE A 545 -8.04 16.46 -24.92
CA PHE A 545 -7.62 17.34 -23.84
C PHE A 545 -6.39 18.16 -24.25
N GLN A 546 -6.07 19.21 -23.50
CA GLN A 546 -4.90 20.04 -23.77
C GLN A 546 -3.86 19.88 -22.66
N VAL A 547 -2.59 20.01 -23.03
CA VAL A 547 -1.49 20.02 -22.08
C VAL A 547 -0.86 21.40 -22.10
N LEU A 548 -0.89 22.11 -20.98
CA LEU A 548 -0.31 23.44 -20.81
C LEU A 548 1.05 23.30 -20.13
N ASP A 549 2.12 23.60 -20.85
CA ASP A 549 3.47 23.43 -20.35
C ASP A 549 4.14 24.78 -20.11
N PHE A 550 4.36 25.13 -18.84
CA PHE A 550 4.96 26.40 -18.42
C PHE A 550 6.47 26.31 -18.21
N VAL A 551 7.04 25.11 -18.30
CA VAL A 551 8.44 24.81 -17.91
C VAL A 551 9.24 24.08 -18.99
N GLY A 552 8.63 23.73 -20.13
CA GLY A 552 9.27 23.00 -21.23
C GLY A 552 9.44 21.49 -20.97
N LEU A 553 8.60 20.92 -20.10
CA LEU A 553 8.67 19.50 -19.73
C LEU A 553 8.35 18.57 -20.92
N CYS A 554 7.39 18.90 -21.76
CA CYS A 554 6.96 18.07 -22.89
C CYS A 554 8.07 17.94 -23.93
N GLN A 555 8.77 19.04 -24.23
CA GLN A 555 9.93 19.02 -25.11
C GLN A 555 11.07 18.20 -24.50
N ARG A 556 11.36 18.39 -23.21
CA ARG A 556 12.37 17.59 -22.49
C ARG A 556 12.03 16.10 -22.50
N MET A 557 10.76 15.74 -22.47
CA MET A 557 10.30 14.36 -22.53
C MET A 557 10.16 13.82 -23.96
N GLU A 558 10.50 14.59 -25.00
CA GLU A 558 10.31 14.18 -26.40
C GLU A 558 8.87 13.71 -26.67
N ASP A 559 7.89 14.44 -26.11
CA ASP A 559 6.48 14.12 -26.26
C ASP A 559 5.99 14.47 -27.67
N ASN A 560 5.31 13.51 -28.31
CA ASN A 560 4.82 13.62 -29.69
C ASN A 560 3.29 13.77 -29.78
N GLY A 561 2.61 14.08 -28.67
CA GLY A 561 1.15 14.13 -28.56
C GLY A 561 0.48 12.77 -28.36
N LYS A 562 1.27 11.69 -28.27
CA LYS A 562 0.80 10.31 -28.02
C LYS A 562 1.59 9.63 -26.88
N GLY A 563 2.30 10.42 -26.10
CA GLY A 563 3.22 10.00 -25.06
C GLY A 563 4.65 10.43 -25.39
N THR A 564 5.58 9.88 -24.62
CA THR A 564 7.03 10.14 -24.71
C THR A 564 7.71 9.01 -25.49
N LEU A 565 8.70 9.38 -26.31
CA LEU A 565 9.60 8.42 -26.96
C LEU A 565 10.73 7.93 -26.04
N LYS A 566 10.91 8.57 -24.87
CA LYS A 566 11.95 8.19 -23.92
C LYS A 566 11.61 6.88 -23.23
N GLU A 567 12.61 6.01 -23.15
CA GLU A 567 12.49 4.78 -22.38
C GLU A 567 12.57 5.09 -20.88
N ASN A 568 11.70 4.45 -20.10
CA ASN A 568 11.68 4.58 -18.65
C ASN A 568 12.80 3.75 -18.01
N LYS A 569 14.00 4.34 -17.91
CA LYS A 569 15.20 3.69 -17.35
C LYS A 569 15.45 4.05 -15.90
N LYS A 570 15.88 3.09 -15.07
CA LYS A 570 16.56 3.33 -13.79
C LYS A 570 18.06 3.23 -14.01
N ILE A 571 18.78 4.30 -13.74
CA ILE A 571 20.25 4.25 -13.66
C ILE A 571 20.62 3.89 -12.23
N THR A 572 21.34 2.80 -12.03
CA THR A 572 21.74 2.32 -10.70
C THR A 572 23.23 2.50 -10.49
N LYS A 573 23.60 3.14 -9.38
CA LYS A 573 24.99 3.21 -8.89
C LYS A 573 25.22 1.94 -8.05
N GLY A 574 26.23 1.13 -8.39
CA GLY A 574 26.53 -0.10 -7.66
C GLY A 574 26.77 0.15 -6.17
N ILE A 575 26.26 -0.73 -5.30
CA ILE A 575 26.57 -0.71 -3.89
C ILE A 575 28.02 -1.23 -3.74
N GLN A 576 28.98 -0.35 -3.46
CA GLN A 576 30.28 -0.80 -2.99
C GLN A 576 30.10 -1.41 -1.59
N MET A 577 30.07 -2.74 -1.51
CA MET A 577 30.31 -3.43 -0.26
C MET A 577 31.79 -3.24 0.13
N PRO A 578 32.10 -2.80 1.35
CA PRO A 578 33.48 -2.80 1.82
C PRO A 578 34.01 -4.22 1.79
N VAL A 579 35.16 -4.41 1.15
CA VAL A 579 35.90 -5.68 1.10
C VAL A 579 36.11 -6.18 2.54
N ALA A 580 35.66 -7.41 2.81
CA ALA A 580 35.77 -8.04 4.11
C ALA A 580 37.24 -8.22 4.52
N VAL A 581 37.69 -7.45 5.51
CA VAL A 581 38.81 -7.84 6.36
C VAL A 581 38.20 -8.53 7.58
N THR A 582 38.46 -9.83 7.71
CA THR A 582 37.92 -10.71 8.74
C THR A 582 38.37 -10.28 10.15
N PRO A 583 37.45 -9.92 11.08
CA PRO A 583 37.74 -9.93 12.51
C PRO A 583 37.24 -11.25 13.13
N PRO A 584 37.79 -11.66 14.28
CA PRO A 584 37.52 -12.97 14.85
C PRO A 584 36.07 -13.09 15.36
N ILE A 585 35.58 -14.32 15.28
CA ILE A 585 34.26 -14.79 15.67
C ILE A 585 34.01 -14.47 17.16
N ASN A 586 33.07 -13.56 17.42
CA ASN A 586 32.31 -13.56 18.67
C ASN A 586 30.83 -13.67 18.31
N LYS A 587 30.24 -14.82 18.63
CA LYS A 587 28.79 -15.03 18.53
C LYS A 587 28.07 -14.05 19.46
N PRO A 588 27.12 -13.23 18.98
CA PRO A 588 26.19 -12.59 19.88
C PRO A 588 25.25 -13.67 20.44
N LYS A 589 25.37 -13.95 21.74
CA LYS A 589 24.22 -14.39 22.53
C LYS A 589 23.35 -13.16 22.76
N GLY A 590 22.12 -13.18 22.27
CA GLY A 590 21.14 -12.14 22.55
C GLY A 590 19.76 -12.71 22.27
N ASP A 591 18.93 -12.74 23.30
CA ASP A 591 17.57 -13.26 23.28
C ASP A 591 16.73 -12.58 22.20
N TYR A 592 15.90 -13.38 21.51
CA TYR A 592 14.88 -12.87 20.61
C TYR A 592 13.85 -12.09 21.45
N PHE A 593 13.87 -10.76 21.35
CA PHE A 593 12.75 -9.94 21.82
C PHE A 593 11.74 -9.79 20.67
N LEU A 594 10.52 -10.26 20.90
CA LEU A 594 9.34 -9.87 20.13
C LEU A 594 9.20 -8.35 20.25
N ILE A 595 9.45 -7.63 19.18
CA ILE A 595 8.99 -6.23 19.06
C ILE A 595 7.55 -6.34 18.58
N ASP A 596 6.60 -6.18 19.50
CA ASP A 596 5.20 -5.94 19.12
C ASP A 596 5.15 -4.67 18.27
N ASN A 597 4.63 -4.81 17.06
CA ASN A 597 4.50 -3.71 16.12
C ASN A 597 3.35 -2.80 16.57
N VAL A 598 3.68 -1.71 17.25
CA VAL A 598 2.71 -0.75 17.77
C VAL A 598 2.39 0.29 16.68
N ASP A 599 1.10 0.53 16.43
CA ASP A 599 0.50 1.39 15.40
C ASP A 599 1.21 2.76 15.26
N PRO A 600 1.42 3.35 14.05
CA PRO A 600 1.91 4.73 13.90
C PRO A 600 1.20 5.78 14.75
N GLU A 601 -0.08 5.59 15.09
CA GLU A 601 -0.82 6.46 16.02
C GLU A 601 -0.25 6.42 17.45
N SER A 602 0.30 5.29 17.86
CA SER A 602 0.88 5.03 19.19
C SER A 602 2.38 5.36 19.31
N MET A 603 2.95 5.99 18.29
CA MET A 603 4.36 6.35 18.20
C MET A 603 4.55 7.87 18.24
N ILE A 604 5.67 8.31 18.78
CA ILE A 604 6.12 9.70 18.84
C ILE A 604 7.40 9.83 18.04
N GLN A 605 7.37 10.74 17.07
CA GLN A 605 8.51 11.05 16.23
C GLN A 605 9.34 12.14 16.89
N ARG A 606 10.53 11.79 17.37
CA ARG A 606 11.45 12.76 17.95
C ARG A 606 12.24 13.43 16.84
N ILE A 607 12.30 14.75 16.90
CA ILE A 607 12.88 15.60 15.87
C ILE A 607 13.97 16.46 16.48
N GLU A 608 15.12 16.50 15.83
CA GLU A 608 16.23 17.40 16.13
C GLU A 608 16.23 18.59 15.16
N LEU A 609 16.32 19.79 15.70
CA LEU A 609 16.36 21.04 14.92
C LEU A 609 17.81 21.51 14.80
N HIS A 610 18.39 21.36 13.60
CA HIS A 610 19.71 21.91 13.26
C HIS A 610 19.55 23.13 12.35
N GLY A 611 19.49 24.32 12.95
CA GLY A 611 19.17 25.56 12.22
C GLY A 611 17.77 25.48 11.59
N ASP A 612 17.66 25.70 10.28
CA ASP A 612 16.39 25.62 9.55
C ASP A 612 16.02 24.20 9.06
N LYS A 613 16.70 23.15 9.54
CA LYS A 613 16.48 21.75 9.12
C LYS A 613 15.94 20.88 10.25
N ILE A 614 14.89 20.15 9.94
CA ILE A 614 14.24 19.11 10.75
C ILE A 614 14.92 17.77 10.41
N GLN A 615 15.54 17.11 11.40
CA GLN A 615 16.02 15.72 11.29
C GLN A 615 15.19 14.82 12.20
N ILE A 616 14.68 13.72 11.63
CA ILE A 616 13.96 12.70 12.39
C ILE A 616 15.01 11.81 13.08
N LYS A 617 15.01 11.80 14.41
CA LYS A 617 15.96 11.01 15.22
C LYS A 617 15.52 9.55 15.32
N ASP A 618 14.30 9.33 15.79
CA ASP A 618 13.68 8.02 15.92
C ASP A 618 12.16 8.15 16.15
N ASN A 619 11.45 7.03 16.00
CA ASN A 619 10.06 6.89 16.41
C ASN A 619 10.02 5.97 17.62
N ILE A 620 9.50 6.43 18.74
CA ILE A 620 9.40 5.66 19.99
C ILE A 620 7.94 5.47 20.41
N PRO A 621 7.56 4.36 21.07
CA PRO A 621 6.22 4.20 21.60
C PRO A 621 5.86 5.31 22.60
N ILE A 622 4.59 5.72 22.67
CA ILE A 622 4.09 6.76 23.60
C ILE A 622 4.48 6.46 25.05
N ALA A 623 4.44 5.19 25.46
CA ALA A 623 4.82 4.77 26.81
C ALA A 623 6.31 5.05 27.11
N GLU A 624 7.18 4.84 26.12
CA GLU A 624 8.61 5.09 26.25
C GLU A 624 8.93 6.60 26.21
N ALA A 625 8.23 7.36 25.37
CA ALA A 625 8.33 8.82 25.36
C ALA A 625 7.90 9.44 26.70
N ARG A 626 6.83 8.90 27.31
CA ARG A 626 6.36 9.29 28.64
C ARG A 626 7.40 9.00 29.71
N ARG A 627 8.02 7.82 29.67
CA ARG A 627 9.10 7.45 30.58
C ARG A 627 10.28 8.40 30.48
N ILE A 628 10.73 8.72 29.25
CA ILE A 628 11.84 9.66 29.00
C ILE A 628 11.53 11.05 29.56
N PHE A 629 10.32 11.58 29.29
CA PHE A 629 9.91 12.88 29.80
C PHE A 629 9.87 12.93 31.33
N GLU A 630 9.25 11.93 31.97
CA GLU A 630 9.11 11.87 33.42
C GLU A 630 10.46 11.62 34.13
N GLU A 631 11.33 10.78 33.57
CA GLU A 631 12.68 10.54 34.09
C GLU A 631 13.59 11.76 33.95
N GLU A 632 13.59 12.44 32.79
CA GLU A 632 14.35 13.68 32.60
C GLU A 632 13.79 14.80 33.47
N LEU A 633 12.48 14.93 33.60
CA LEU A 633 11.88 15.90 34.52
C LEU A 633 12.29 15.58 35.96
N LYS A 634 12.41 14.32 36.37
CA LYS A 634 12.84 13.98 37.73
C LYS A 634 14.34 14.20 37.96
N ASN A 635 15.17 13.90 36.97
CA ASN A 635 16.63 13.88 37.08
C ASN A 635 17.31 15.20 36.67
N SER A 636 16.61 16.07 35.93
CA SER A 636 17.17 17.35 35.48
C SER A 636 17.55 18.24 36.67
N GLN A 637 18.85 18.56 36.74
CA GLN A 637 19.45 19.52 37.67
C GLN A 637 19.74 20.87 37.02
N GLU A 638 19.16 21.14 35.84
CA GLU A 638 19.29 22.46 35.23
C GLU A 638 18.70 23.52 36.18
N PRO A 639 19.45 24.59 36.49
CA PRO A 639 19.08 25.53 37.55
C PRO A 639 17.73 26.21 37.27
N GLU A 640 17.40 26.45 36.00
CA GLU A 640 16.15 27.08 35.58
C GLU A 640 14.93 26.17 35.80
N ILE A 641 15.08 24.87 35.54
CA ILE A 641 14.00 23.88 35.71
C ILE A 641 13.85 23.51 37.19
N ALA A 642 14.93 23.50 37.97
CA ALA A 642 14.89 23.31 39.41
C ALA A 642 14.10 24.44 40.12
N GLU A 643 14.32 25.69 39.70
CA GLU A 643 13.57 26.84 40.23
C GLU A 643 12.07 26.73 39.92
N ILE A 644 11.71 26.39 38.68
CA ILE A 644 10.31 26.22 38.25
C ILE A 644 9.62 25.10 39.03
N LYS A 645 10.31 23.99 39.31
CA LYS A 645 9.78 22.88 40.13
C LYS A 645 9.51 23.29 41.58
N GLU A 646 10.38 24.10 42.20
CA GLU A 646 10.13 24.59 43.56
C GLU A 646 8.96 25.57 43.60
N LYS A 647 8.85 26.47 42.61
CA LYS A 647 7.70 27.37 42.48
C LYS A 647 6.39 26.63 42.21
N ALA A 648 6.43 25.54 41.43
CA ALA A 648 5.26 24.71 41.14
C ALA A 648 4.66 24.03 42.40
N LYS A 649 5.44 23.87 43.47
CA LYS A 649 4.95 23.35 44.76
C LYS A 649 4.15 24.37 45.57
N LEU A 650 4.23 25.66 45.22
CA LEU A 650 3.43 26.70 45.86
C LEU A 650 1.97 26.57 45.41
N LYS A 651 1.05 26.67 46.37
CA LYS A 651 -0.38 26.53 46.11
C LYS A 651 -0.89 27.68 45.24
N ASP A 652 -1.62 27.35 44.18
CA ASP A 652 -2.26 28.28 43.23
C ASP A 652 -1.30 29.17 42.40
N TYR A 653 -0.02 28.79 42.31
CA TYR A 653 0.95 29.48 41.48
C TYR A 653 0.72 29.23 39.97
N GLN A 654 0.82 30.29 39.17
CA GLN A 654 0.83 30.23 37.70
C GLN A 654 2.16 30.75 37.16
N PRO A 655 2.75 30.06 36.16
CA PRO A 655 4.03 30.45 35.59
C PRO A 655 3.88 31.70 34.73
N THR A 656 4.94 32.48 34.65
CA THR A 656 5.05 33.61 33.71
C THR A 656 5.35 33.11 32.29
N ASP A 657 5.08 33.93 31.27
CA ASP A 657 5.38 33.60 29.87
C ASP A 657 6.89 33.31 29.65
N GLU A 658 7.77 33.96 30.41
CA GLU A 658 9.20 33.68 30.39
C GLU A 658 9.53 32.28 30.92
N GLU A 659 8.86 31.83 31.97
CA GLU A 659 9.03 30.48 32.55
C GLU A 659 8.44 29.40 31.64
N ILE A 660 7.33 29.69 30.95
CA ILE A 660 6.75 28.80 29.93
C ILE A 660 7.71 28.63 28.76
N ASN A 661 8.32 29.72 28.27
CA ASN A 661 9.30 29.65 27.19
C ASN A 661 10.55 28.85 27.58
N LYS A 662 11.01 28.97 28.83
CA LYS A 662 12.11 28.14 29.36
C LYS A 662 11.75 26.66 29.38
N LEU A 663 10.53 26.30 29.78
CA LEU A 663 10.03 24.93 29.73
C LEU A 663 9.96 24.38 28.30
N LEU A 664 9.49 25.19 27.34
CA LEU A 664 9.44 24.82 25.92
C LEU A 664 10.84 24.63 25.33
N LEU A 665 11.83 25.42 25.77
CA LEU A 665 13.21 25.29 25.33
C LEU A 665 13.85 24.02 25.90
N TRP A 666 13.60 23.73 27.18
CA TRP A 666 14.09 22.52 27.86
C TRP A 666 13.51 21.23 27.25
N LEU A 667 12.26 21.22 26.82
CA LEU A 667 11.68 20.07 26.10
C LEU A 667 12.40 19.75 24.79
N LYS A 668 13.03 20.74 24.17
CA LYS A 668 13.79 20.59 22.93
C LYS A 668 15.24 20.15 23.17
N ASN A 669 15.65 19.94 24.43
CA ASN A 669 17.01 19.51 24.74
C ASN A 669 17.33 18.13 24.16
N PRO A 670 18.63 17.81 23.93
CA PRO A 670 19.05 16.55 23.28
C PRO A 670 18.67 15.26 24.03
N ASN A 671 18.27 15.36 25.29
CA ASN A 671 17.87 14.21 26.09
C ASN A 671 16.38 13.87 25.90
N THR A 672 15.55 14.86 25.59
CA THR A 672 14.09 14.74 25.52
C THR A 672 13.58 14.75 24.08
N PHE A 673 13.95 15.74 23.26
CA PHE A 673 13.47 15.95 21.87
C PHE A 673 11.94 15.91 21.73
N LEU A 674 11.23 16.65 22.58
CA LEU A 674 9.77 16.75 22.59
C LEU A 674 9.32 18.20 22.40
N ASP A 675 8.02 18.38 22.15
CA ASP A 675 7.34 19.68 22.16
C ASP A 675 5.97 19.55 22.85
N GLU A 676 5.24 20.67 22.95
CA GLU A 676 3.92 20.68 23.58
C GLU A 676 2.90 19.79 22.87
N GLY A 677 2.95 19.71 21.53
CA GLY A 677 2.08 18.83 20.74
C GLY A 677 2.36 17.34 21.01
N HIS A 678 3.63 16.98 21.21
CA HIS A 678 4.00 15.65 21.65
C HIS A 678 3.45 15.34 23.05
N LEU A 679 3.52 16.26 24.01
CA LEU A 679 2.95 16.05 25.35
C LEU A 679 1.42 15.91 25.32
N GLN A 680 0.74 16.70 24.50
CA GLN A 680 -0.70 16.59 24.26
C GLN A 680 -1.08 15.20 23.72
N LYS A 681 -0.31 14.68 22.77
CA LYS A 681 -0.48 13.31 22.25
C LYS A 681 -0.13 12.25 23.30
N MET A 682 0.93 12.44 24.09
CA MET A 682 1.39 11.49 25.11
C MET A 682 0.36 11.24 26.20
N TYR A 683 -0.30 12.29 26.65
CA TYR A 683 -1.28 12.24 27.74
C TYR A 683 -2.72 12.24 27.24
N ASP A 684 -2.92 12.11 25.91
CA ASP A 684 -4.22 12.11 25.26
C ASP A 684 -5.06 13.31 25.74
N TYR A 685 -4.49 14.51 25.71
CA TYR A 685 -5.10 15.75 26.21
C TYR A 685 -4.76 16.96 25.32
N PRO A 686 -5.45 17.13 24.17
CA PRO A 686 -5.13 18.20 23.19
C PRO A 686 -5.27 19.62 23.73
N GLN A 687 -6.14 19.82 24.72
CA GLN A 687 -6.37 21.12 25.37
C GLN A 687 -5.41 21.38 26.55
N GLY A 688 -4.50 20.45 26.84
CA GLY A 688 -3.56 20.58 27.94
C GLY A 688 -2.43 21.53 27.60
N SER A 689 -2.08 22.39 28.56
CA SER A 689 -0.89 23.21 28.48
C SER A 689 0.35 22.46 28.97
N ILE A 690 1.53 22.88 28.54
CA ILE A 690 2.81 22.37 29.06
C ILE A 690 2.88 22.37 30.60
N TRP A 691 2.25 23.36 31.24
CA TRP A 691 2.17 23.49 32.69
C TRP A 691 1.31 22.40 33.33
N ASP A 692 0.18 22.05 32.71
CA ASP A 692 -0.69 20.97 33.18
C ASP A 692 0.03 19.62 33.14
N PHE A 693 0.82 19.37 32.10
CA PHE A 693 1.61 18.15 31.95
C PHE A 693 2.75 18.08 32.98
N LEU A 694 3.40 19.22 33.26
CA LEU A 694 4.42 19.31 34.30
C LEU A 694 3.84 19.02 35.69
N LEU A 695 2.73 19.66 36.05
CA LEU A 695 2.04 19.41 37.32
C LEU A 695 1.58 17.95 37.43
N HIS A 696 1.21 17.33 36.31
CA HIS A 696 0.83 15.93 36.26
C HIS A 696 2.00 14.97 36.47
N ALA A 697 3.12 15.19 35.78
CA ALA A 697 4.34 14.41 35.95
C ALA A 697 4.93 14.55 37.36
N MET A 698 4.71 15.69 38.03
CA MET A 698 5.07 15.91 39.44
C MET A 698 4.06 15.30 40.44
N GLY A 699 2.96 14.70 39.97
CA GLY A 699 1.92 14.10 40.80
C GLY A 699 1.01 15.10 41.53
N MET A 700 1.04 16.38 41.16
CA MET A 700 0.29 17.45 41.83
C MET A 700 -1.08 17.71 41.21
N LYS A 701 -1.26 17.38 39.92
CA LYS A 701 -2.52 17.52 39.19
C LYS A 701 -2.86 16.25 38.42
N LYS A 702 -4.10 15.79 38.46
CA LYS A 702 -4.54 14.64 37.65
C LYS A 702 -5.08 15.15 36.32
N ILE A 703 -4.57 14.63 35.20
CA ILE A 703 -5.16 14.86 33.89
C ILE A 703 -6.49 14.10 33.85
N PRO A 704 -7.62 14.76 33.53
CA PRO A 704 -8.92 14.11 33.50
C PRO A 704 -8.95 13.10 32.35
N SER A 705 -9.51 11.92 32.61
CA SER A 705 -9.76 10.88 31.60
C SER A 705 -10.79 11.35 30.56
N GLN A 706 -10.80 10.74 29.36
CA GLN A 706 -11.80 11.05 28.33
C GLN A 706 -13.24 10.95 28.87
N LYS A 707 -13.53 9.96 29.72
CA LYS A 707 -14.84 9.82 30.38
C LYS A 707 -15.16 11.00 31.31
N GLU A 708 -14.23 11.39 32.17
CA GLU A 708 -14.40 12.54 33.08
C GLU A 708 -14.56 13.86 32.30
N ARG A 709 -13.91 14.00 31.13
CA ARG A 709 -14.06 15.17 30.24
C ARG A 709 -15.44 15.24 29.60
N ILE A 710 -15.95 14.11 29.11
CA ILE A 710 -17.30 14.02 28.53
C ILE A 710 -18.34 14.32 29.61
N GLU A 711 -18.17 13.82 30.83
CA GLU A 711 -19.07 14.11 31.96
C GLU A 711 -19.06 15.59 32.33
N LYS A 712 -17.90 16.21 32.48
CA LYS A 712 -17.78 17.65 32.82
C LYS A 712 -18.33 18.55 31.71
N SER A 713 -18.06 18.20 30.46
CA SER A 713 -18.57 18.97 29.31
C SER A 713 -20.08 18.84 29.24
N TYR A 714 -20.63 17.63 29.42
CA TYR A 714 -22.07 17.36 29.50
C TYR A 714 -22.76 18.19 30.57
N GLU A 715 -22.21 18.24 31.79
CA GLU A 715 -22.74 19.10 32.86
C GLU A 715 -22.68 20.59 32.49
N SER A 716 -21.61 21.04 31.83
CA SER A 716 -21.51 22.42 31.36
C SER A 716 -22.57 22.75 30.31
N TYR A 717 -22.84 21.82 29.40
CA TYR A 717 -23.83 21.98 28.34
C TYR A 717 -25.26 22.02 28.87
N LEU A 718 -25.60 21.14 29.82
CA LEU A 718 -26.88 21.20 30.52
C LEU A 718 -27.07 22.49 31.33
N ARG A 719 -25.99 23.13 31.77
CA ARG A 719 -26.05 24.45 32.45
C ARG A 719 -26.12 25.63 31.48
N THR A 720 -25.72 25.42 30.23
CA THR A 720 -25.66 26.46 29.19
C THR A 720 -26.99 26.57 28.44
N TYR A 721 -27.73 25.46 28.33
CA TYR A 721 -28.97 25.37 27.57
C TYR A 721 -30.11 24.83 28.44
N ASP A 722 -31.30 25.42 28.29
CA ASP A 722 -32.50 25.00 29.02
C ASP A 722 -33.14 23.77 28.35
N PHE A 723 -33.09 22.62 29.01
CA PHE A 723 -33.73 21.37 28.58
C PHE A 723 -34.83 20.94 29.56
N THR A 724 -35.88 20.29 29.06
CA THR A 724 -36.91 19.67 29.91
C THR A 724 -36.39 18.39 30.56
N ASP A 725 -37.02 17.93 31.64
CA ASP A 725 -36.61 16.69 32.34
C ASP A 725 -36.57 15.47 31.40
N ASP A 726 -37.54 15.36 30.50
CA ASP A 726 -37.61 14.29 29.50
C ASP A 726 -36.46 14.38 28.47
N GLN A 727 -36.12 15.59 28.03
CA GLN A 727 -34.98 15.82 27.14
C GLN A 727 -33.67 15.47 27.83
N ILE A 728 -33.48 15.88 29.09
CA ILE A 728 -32.28 15.58 29.87
C ILE A 728 -32.10 14.07 30.05
N ASP A 729 -33.16 13.30 30.25
CA ASP A 729 -33.08 11.84 30.38
C ASP A 729 -32.60 11.18 29.06
N VAL A 730 -33.12 11.64 27.91
CA VAL A 730 -32.66 11.18 26.60
C VAL A 730 -31.20 11.56 26.35
N LEU A 731 -30.81 12.80 26.64
CA LEU A 731 -29.43 13.26 26.51
C LEU A 731 -28.47 12.46 27.41
N ARG A 732 -28.90 12.08 28.62
CA ARG A 732 -28.14 11.24 29.54
C ARG A 732 -27.94 9.83 28.99
N LYS A 733 -28.97 9.22 28.41
CA LYS A 733 -28.90 7.89 27.77
C LYS A 733 -27.95 7.90 26.58
N ILE A 734 -28.01 8.94 25.75
CA ILE A 734 -27.08 9.12 24.61
C ILE A 734 -25.65 9.27 25.12
N LYS A 735 -25.39 10.13 26.11
CA LYS A 735 -24.06 10.26 26.74
C LYS A 735 -23.51 8.91 27.20
N ASN A 736 -24.33 8.09 27.86
CA ASN A 736 -23.90 6.77 28.35
C ASN A 736 -23.54 5.80 27.21
N VAL A 737 -24.24 5.87 26.08
CA VAL A 737 -23.92 5.10 24.87
C VAL A 737 -22.62 5.58 24.21
N TYR A 738 -22.35 6.88 24.23
CA TYR A 738 -21.05 7.39 23.77
C TYR A 738 -19.91 6.95 24.71
N ILE A 739 -20.06 7.11 26.02
CA ILE A 739 -19.04 6.71 27.01
C ILE A 739 -18.70 5.21 26.91
N SER A 740 -19.69 4.34 26.64
CA SER A 740 -19.46 2.89 26.52
C SER A 740 -18.75 2.49 25.22
N ASN A 741 -18.78 3.34 24.19
CA ASN A 741 -18.16 3.07 22.89
C ASN A 741 -16.79 3.76 22.72
N VAL A 742 -16.50 4.82 23.47
CA VAL A 742 -15.18 5.48 23.50
C VAL A 742 -14.05 4.49 23.83
N THR A 743 -14.32 3.44 24.61
CA THR A 743 -13.34 2.37 24.92
C THR A 743 -12.97 1.49 23.72
N THR A 744 -13.67 1.62 22.58
CA THR A 744 -13.47 0.80 21.37
C THR A 744 -12.90 1.58 20.17
N ASN A 745 -12.51 2.86 20.31
CA ASN A 745 -11.97 3.71 19.24
C ASN A 745 -12.80 3.71 17.94
N LYS A 746 -14.14 3.68 18.06
CA LYS A 746 -15.04 3.80 16.92
C LYS A 746 -15.81 5.11 16.98
N GLU A 747 -15.78 5.88 15.89
CA GLU A 747 -16.73 6.97 15.69
C GLU A 747 -18.14 6.40 15.53
N LEU A 748 -19.10 6.94 16.29
CA LEU A 748 -20.52 6.55 16.21
C LEU A 748 -21.29 7.53 15.33
N GLU A 749 -21.85 7.05 14.24
CA GLU A 749 -22.85 7.81 13.48
C GLU A 749 -24.27 7.60 14.03
N ILE A 750 -25.19 8.48 13.64
CA ILE A 750 -26.61 8.40 14.02
C ILE A 750 -27.20 7.06 13.57
N GLY A 751 -26.81 6.60 12.37
CA GLY A 751 -27.18 5.31 11.84
C GLY A 751 -26.70 4.13 12.68
N ASP A 752 -25.58 4.27 13.39
CA ASP A 752 -25.05 3.20 14.26
C ASP A 752 -25.76 3.14 15.61
N ILE A 753 -26.22 4.29 16.11
CA ILE A 753 -26.96 4.37 17.37
C ILE A 753 -28.39 3.84 17.18
N PHE A 754 -29.08 4.28 16.12
CA PHE A 754 -30.48 3.89 15.88
C PHE A 754 -30.64 2.68 14.95
N GLY A 755 -29.56 2.22 14.30
CA GLY A 755 -29.53 0.96 13.54
C GLY A 755 -29.11 -0.26 14.39
N ASN A 756 -28.71 -0.03 15.65
CA ASN A 756 -28.39 -1.10 16.60
C ASN A 756 -29.61 -1.39 17.51
N PRO A 757 -30.19 -2.61 17.45
CA PRO A 757 -31.38 -2.98 18.22
C PRO A 757 -31.22 -2.85 19.74
N ILE A 758 -29.98 -2.89 20.25
CA ILE A 758 -29.68 -2.77 21.69
C ILE A 758 -29.78 -1.30 22.13
N TYR A 759 -29.22 -0.39 21.34
CA TYR A 759 -29.24 1.05 21.64
C TYR A 759 -30.61 1.66 21.40
N GLU A 760 -31.32 1.22 20.36
CA GLU A 760 -32.71 1.60 20.11
C GLU A 760 -33.62 1.20 21.29
N ARG A 761 -33.38 0.03 21.90
CA ARG A 761 -34.11 -0.41 23.10
C ARG A 761 -33.77 0.40 24.36
N LEU A 762 -32.57 0.98 24.44
CA LEU A 762 -32.08 1.75 25.58
C LEU A 762 -32.45 3.25 25.52
N ILE A 763 -32.43 3.84 24.32
CA ILE A 763 -32.66 5.27 24.09
C ILE A 763 -34.11 5.53 23.63
N GLY A 764 -34.69 4.62 22.85
CA GLY A 764 -35.96 4.81 22.13
C GLY A 764 -35.74 4.83 20.61
N SER A 765 -36.82 4.62 19.84
CA SER A 765 -36.75 4.74 18.37
C SER A 765 -36.43 6.17 17.96
N TYR A 766 -35.77 6.34 16.82
CA TYR A 766 -35.39 7.67 16.32
C TYR A 766 -36.60 8.61 16.22
N GLU A 767 -37.75 8.12 15.75
CA GLU A 767 -38.98 8.92 15.66
C GLU A 767 -39.49 9.38 17.04
N SER A 768 -39.45 8.49 18.04
CA SER A 768 -39.87 8.84 19.40
C SER A 768 -38.95 9.91 20.03
N VAL A 769 -37.65 9.76 19.83
CA VAL A 769 -36.64 10.70 20.33
C VAL A 769 -36.75 12.04 19.60
N ASN A 770 -36.91 12.03 18.28
CA ASN A 770 -37.02 13.26 17.50
C ASN A 770 -38.27 14.08 17.88
N ASN A 771 -39.36 13.41 18.26
CA ASN A 771 -40.56 14.07 18.77
C ASN A 771 -40.35 14.74 20.13
N VAL A 772 -39.53 14.19 21.03
CA VAL A 772 -39.19 14.79 22.34
C VAL A 772 -38.41 16.11 22.18
N PHE A 773 -37.73 16.30 21.06
CA PHE A 773 -37.00 17.52 20.71
C PHE A 773 -37.68 18.36 19.61
N ASP A 774 -39.00 18.23 19.45
CA ASP A 774 -39.81 19.00 18.49
C ASP A 774 -39.27 18.96 17.05
N GLY A 775 -38.73 17.81 16.63
CA GLY A 775 -38.16 17.62 15.30
C GLY A 775 -36.75 18.20 15.09
N LYS A 776 -36.13 18.76 16.14
CA LYS A 776 -34.79 19.40 16.10
C LYS A 776 -33.67 18.51 16.64
N PHE A 777 -33.93 17.22 16.86
CA PHE A 777 -32.96 16.33 17.50
C PHE A 777 -31.63 16.23 16.75
N ASN A 778 -31.64 16.22 15.41
CA ASN A 778 -30.41 16.18 14.61
C ASN A 778 -29.51 17.40 14.84
N THR A 779 -30.10 18.59 15.01
CA THR A 779 -29.37 19.83 15.26
C THR A 779 -28.73 19.80 16.65
N ILE A 780 -29.48 19.34 17.66
CA ILE A 780 -29.01 19.21 19.04
C ILE A 780 -27.89 18.16 19.11
N LEU A 781 -28.06 17.04 18.42
CA LEU A 781 -27.05 15.98 18.39
C LEU A 781 -25.78 16.42 17.65
N ALA A 782 -25.90 17.21 16.58
CA ALA A 782 -24.74 17.79 15.89
C ALA A 782 -23.99 18.80 16.78
N ASP A 783 -24.72 19.62 17.53
CA ASP A 783 -24.15 20.58 18.50
C ASP A 783 -23.49 19.87 19.69
N MET A 784 -24.11 18.80 20.20
CA MET A 784 -23.49 17.90 21.19
C MET A 784 -22.23 17.22 20.64
N LYS A 785 -22.25 16.75 19.38
CA LYS A 785 -21.06 16.23 18.68
C LYS A 785 -19.92 17.23 18.66
N HIS A 786 -20.23 18.45 18.26
CA HIS A 786 -19.26 19.53 18.18
C HIS A 786 -18.71 19.95 19.56
N THR A 787 -19.58 20.01 20.56
CA THR A 787 -19.24 20.52 21.90
C THR A 787 -18.57 19.48 22.81
N PHE A 788 -18.99 18.21 22.74
CA PHE A 788 -18.48 17.14 23.60
C PHE A 788 -17.40 16.29 22.97
N PHE A 789 -17.40 16.14 21.65
CA PHE A 789 -16.61 15.09 20.98
C PHE A 789 -15.56 15.67 20.01
N TYR A 790 -15.79 16.84 19.40
CA TYR A 790 -14.80 17.50 18.53
C TYR A 790 -13.80 18.41 19.26
N LYS A 791 -14.17 19.01 20.40
CA LYS A 791 -13.20 19.76 21.25
C LYS A 791 -12.16 18.85 21.94
N ILE A 792 -12.25 17.53 21.78
CA ILE A 792 -11.43 16.52 22.45
C ILE A 792 -10.43 15.84 21.49
N ASN A 793 -10.53 16.06 20.17
CA ASN A 793 -9.56 15.57 19.18
C ASN A 793 -8.62 16.68 18.72
#